data_AF-A0A9P6P415-F1
#
_entry.id   AF-A0A9P6P415-F1
#
_cell.length_a   1.000
_cell.length_b   1.000
_cell.length_c   1.000
_cell.angle_alpha   90.00
_cell.angle_beta   90.00
_cell.angle_gamma   90.00
#
_symmetry.space_group_name_H-M   'P 1'
#
loop_
_entity.id
_entity.type
_entity.pdbx_description
1 polymer ?
#
loop_
_entity_poly.entity_id
_entity_poly.type
_entity_poly.pdbx_seq_one_letter_code
_entity_poly.pdbx_strand_id
1 'polypeptide(L)'
;MDQPTTRDYLFHLKQGNYQAALDLGKELQLDADITYKAQWKRRCEEHGPALTQDEVDTLSLIKDDAWVASECLEVLVDQWQLQKQILHLGQARTEAKTRTILQQLNGDNVTIESEEDKAWLRTRLYFLQYLDRLATFVKIWSSMPKTKAFGEAYGQFRDCNLIPQAIEFARSENHVALDAIFMHHGQEVLPQRLFILSQIPETAAASSFDLPHVTLDREDLWLEEPWRAQKDPVEEPAIRRVIESPAPEHVSYLNNLEQSVQSTEYPASTHVIADWYLERARAMDSIGLSSHALEMLRYAQVMGVANIKNEASDYEWLCKYVYTAGIHDESVKMESFKNMPPYDIMKGLLSTTNEARIVNDIFTLVLPWLEICRKRQDKTQDNNVEFMMYRWLLETSAEHIGWCCTVLEQSKPTIPLEERIIKDDLDLSRLALAIAYSADATMEHLVRIFECLPIFEDLDDTEELTSMDAFLPFADTALGLFKAIQPIGSYCLTQMMDTLQSHLGSAEVLSRYHASVPLRWYLSKQPVESQRQLCIRMASQAAGGVESGGAQFDHDNDWRELLDDMLRLYGDGHGIFALIKPAEIMEIFYNSLLRCGRFRLAKELLLGTETTRILGIDKIRDLVIDAEHEFFDNADTGNMHTGNMKQARECLNVLPTMPETKKEMDLIEATHALTWTYQTADRPGISLMPIQVRQSSNRLDLISKLINTHRGIYRQHEEVLALARKLGYQDDLLAEVKVLAMLASAALVDEEYETSYKLCQATVGKAQSRPAKNEDEINHAAWQICFNLGRLDAYEDLNRRLDVLAMALVLTPPEHIHDVLTVWRKVDEKRPKDISLDLLSPQYIEEQSTSGWQGLLQSAKKHQWLLGDLLGAQTGSDELATVGSDRAGGRRKRDQLREMMGGWLFQ
;
A
#
# COMPACT_ATOMS: atom_id res chain seq x y z
N MET A 1 83.19 -70.75 39.09
CA MET A 1 82.54 -69.44 38.84
C MET A 1 83.49 -68.69 37.96
N ASP A 2 83.11 -68.49 36.70
CA ASP A 2 83.95 -67.78 35.73
C ASP A 2 84.03 -66.31 36.13
N GLN A 3 85.21 -65.71 35.99
CA GLN A 3 85.41 -64.30 36.30
C GLN A 3 84.51 -63.46 35.38
N PRO A 4 83.79 -62.46 35.92
CA PRO A 4 82.94 -61.59 35.11
C PRO A 4 83.77 -60.93 34.01
N THR A 5 83.27 -60.91 32.77
CA THR A 5 83.99 -60.34 31.63
C THR A 5 83.31 -59.07 31.12
N THR A 6 84.06 -58.21 30.42
CA THR A 6 83.51 -57.02 29.74
C THR A 6 82.40 -57.38 28.73
N ARG A 7 82.41 -58.62 28.20
CA ARG A 7 81.36 -59.14 27.33
C ARG A 7 80.04 -59.35 28.07
N ASP A 8 80.09 -59.80 29.32
CA ASP A 8 78.91 -59.98 30.18
C ASP A 8 78.31 -58.62 30.57
N TYR A 9 79.16 -57.63 30.87
CA TYR A 9 78.74 -56.23 31.07
C TYR A 9 77.97 -55.68 29.86
N LEU A 10 78.54 -55.79 28.64
CA LEU A 10 77.88 -55.30 27.42
C LEU A 10 76.58 -56.07 27.10
N PHE A 11 76.51 -57.35 27.47
CA PHE A 11 75.30 -58.16 27.32
C PHE A 11 74.17 -57.65 28.22
N HIS A 12 74.44 -57.45 29.52
CA HIS A 12 73.45 -56.89 30.45
C HIS A 12 73.03 -55.46 30.08
N LEU A 13 73.98 -54.64 29.60
CA LEU A 13 73.72 -53.28 29.11
C LEU A 13 72.75 -53.28 27.92
N LYS A 14 72.98 -54.13 26.90
CA LYS A 14 72.10 -54.24 25.72
C LYS A 14 70.73 -54.80 26.07
N GLN A 15 70.64 -55.69 27.06
CA GLN A 15 69.37 -56.27 27.50
C GLN A 15 68.52 -55.32 28.35
N GLY A 16 69.07 -54.20 28.83
CA GLY A 16 68.36 -53.25 29.71
C GLY A 16 68.41 -53.62 31.19
N ASN A 17 69.30 -54.56 31.56
CA ASN A 17 69.52 -54.98 32.94
C ASN A 17 70.54 -54.05 33.62
N TYR A 18 70.17 -52.77 33.79
CA TYR A 18 71.09 -51.70 34.19
C TYR A 18 71.70 -51.89 35.57
N GLN A 19 70.95 -52.38 36.55
CA GLN A 19 71.48 -52.63 37.90
C GLN A 19 72.57 -53.71 37.87
N ALA A 20 72.32 -54.81 37.14
CA ALA A 20 73.32 -55.87 36.96
C ALA A 20 74.55 -55.36 36.18
N ALA A 21 74.36 -54.49 35.19
CA ALA A 21 75.46 -53.85 34.47
C ALA A 21 76.27 -52.90 35.38
N LEU A 22 75.63 -52.16 36.30
CA LEU A 22 76.33 -51.31 37.28
C LEU A 22 77.15 -52.14 38.26
N ASP A 23 76.61 -53.26 38.76
CA ASP A 23 77.30 -54.11 39.71
C ASP A 23 78.50 -54.81 39.06
N LEU A 24 78.35 -55.34 37.84
CA LEU A 24 79.47 -55.86 37.03
C LEU A 24 80.48 -54.78 36.66
N GLY A 25 80.02 -53.56 36.36
CA GLY A 25 80.88 -52.41 36.06
C GLY A 25 81.77 -52.02 37.24
N LYS A 26 81.24 -52.08 38.48
CA LYS A 26 82.02 -51.84 39.70
C LYS A 26 83.09 -52.91 39.91
N GLU A 27 82.76 -54.18 39.70
CA GLU A 27 83.73 -55.29 39.79
C GLU A 27 84.84 -55.18 38.73
N LEU A 28 84.52 -54.63 37.55
CA LEU A 28 85.43 -54.44 36.42
C LEU A 28 86.12 -53.06 36.37
N GLN A 29 85.88 -52.18 37.35
CA GLN A 29 86.38 -50.80 37.38
C GLN A 29 86.05 -49.98 36.11
N LEU A 30 84.89 -50.22 35.52
CA LEU A 30 84.40 -49.48 34.35
C LEU A 30 83.70 -48.18 34.79
N ASP A 31 83.71 -47.18 33.92
CA ASP A 31 83.03 -45.91 34.16
C ASP A 31 81.51 -46.10 34.23
N ALA A 32 80.90 -45.71 35.35
CA ALA A 32 79.47 -45.84 35.60
C ALA A 32 78.65 -44.96 34.65
N ASP A 33 79.22 -43.87 34.13
CA ASP A 33 78.57 -42.99 33.17
C ASP A 33 78.16 -43.74 31.89
N ILE A 34 78.91 -44.76 31.45
CA ILE A 34 78.56 -45.56 30.27
C ILE A 34 77.20 -46.26 30.48
N THR A 35 76.98 -46.80 31.68
CA THR A 35 75.74 -47.48 32.04
C THR A 35 74.58 -46.50 32.17
N TYR A 36 74.79 -45.38 32.87
CA TYR A 36 73.75 -44.37 33.07
C TYR A 36 73.38 -43.65 31.76
N LYS A 37 74.33 -43.32 30.88
CA LYS A 37 74.06 -42.75 29.56
C LYS A 37 73.24 -43.70 28.68
N ALA A 38 73.57 -45.00 28.69
CA ALA A 38 72.81 -46.01 27.95
C ALA A 38 71.41 -46.24 28.55
N GLN A 39 71.26 -46.10 29.88
CA GLN A 39 69.97 -46.15 30.57
C GLN A 39 69.10 -44.95 30.20
N TRP A 40 69.67 -43.74 30.20
CA TRP A 40 68.98 -42.53 29.79
C TRP A 40 68.49 -42.60 28.34
N LYS A 41 69.38 -42.92 27.39
CA LYS A 41 69.01 -42.97 25.96
C LYS A 41 67.88 -43.95 25.68
N ARG A 42 67.92 -45.14 26.28
CA ARG A 42 66.84 -46.12 26.12
C ARG A 42 65.52 -45.62 26.72
N ARG A 43 65.56 -44.94 27.86
CA ARG A 43 64.35 -44.34 28.47
C ARG A 43 63.76 -43.24 27.61
N CYS A 44 64.60 -42.39 27.00
CA CYS A 44 64.15 -41.40 26.02
C CYS A 44 63.53 -42.06 24.79
N GLU A 45 64.07 -43.19 24.31
CA GLU A 45 63.50 -43.95 23.19
C GLU A 45 62.16 -44.63 23.56
N GLU A 46 62.04 -45.16 24.78
CA GLU A 46 60.86 -45.90 25.25
C GLU A 46 59.69 -44.98 25.65
N HIS A 47 59.97 -43.89 26.37
CA HIS A 47 58.95 -43.01 26.95
C HIS A 47 58.83 -41.66 26.24
N GLY A 48 59.82 -41.25 25.44
CA GLY A 48 59.80 -40.00 24.69
C GLY A 48 59.45 -38.80 25.57
N PRO A 49 58.39 -38.03 25.26
CA PRO A 49 57.99 -36.86 26.03
C PRO A 49 57.28 -37.20 27.36
N ALA A 50 56.97 -38.47 27.63
CA ALA A 50 56.27 -38.94 28.82
C ALA A 50 57.21 -39.47 29.93
N LEU A 51 58.46 -39.01 29.96
CA LEU A 51 59.43 -39.35 31.00
C LEU A 51 58.91 -39.05 32.41
N THR A 52 59.37 -39.85 33.37
CA THR A 52 59.02 -39.72 34.79
C THR A 52 60.12 -39.04 35.62
N GLN A 53 59.76 -38.56 36.80
CA GLN A 53 60.68 -37.93 37.76
C GLN A 53 61.92 -38.79 38.05
N ASP A 54 61.71 -40.06 38.41
CA ASP A 54 62.78 -41.02 38.74
C ASP A 54 63.74 -41.26 37.56
N GLU A 55 63.24 -41.10 36.34
CA GLU A 55 64.05 -41.25 35.13
C GLU A 55 64.95 -40.03 34.93
N VAL A 56 64.42 -38.82 35.10
CA VAL A 56 65.19 -37.56 35.03
C VAL A 56 66.23 -37.49 36.13
N ASP A 57 65.95 -38.01 37.33
CA ASP A 57 66.92 -38.04 38.43
C ASP A 57 68.18 -38.85 38.08
N THR A 58 68.12 -39.79 37.12
CA THR A 58 69.31 -40.52 36.66
C THR A 58 70.32 -39.65 35.90
N LEU A 59 69.90 -38.53 35.30
CA LEU A 59 70.84 -37.57 34.71
C LEU A 59 71.78 -36.97 35.74
N SER A 60 71.32 -36.79 36.99
CA SER A 60 72.13 -36.21 38.05
C SER A 60 73.32 -37.10 38.47
N LEU A 61 73.22 -38.41 38.21
CA LEU A 61 74.23 -39.41 38.55
C LEU A 61 75.41 -39.43 37.57
N ILE A 62 75.25 -38.81 36.39
CA ILE A 62 76.27 -38.76 35.33
C ILE A 62 77.26 -37.63 35.62
N LYS A 63 78.56 -37.92 35.47
CA LYS A 63 79.66 -36.98 35.75
C LYS A 63 80.10 -36.16 34.54
N ASP A 64 79.87 -36.64 33.33
CA ASP A 64 80.15 -35.93 32.09
C ASP A 64 79.23 -34.71 31.91
N ASP A 65 79.69 -33.56 32.41
CA ASP A 65 78.93 -32.30 32.39
C ASP A 65 78.59 -31.85 30.95
N ALA A 66 79.45 -32.12 29.97
CA ALA A 66 79.21 -31.69 28.58
C ALA A 66 78.08 -32.50 27.95
N TRP A 67 78.08 -33.82 28.18
CA TRP A 67 77.01 -34.70 27.74
C TRP A 67 75.68 -34.42 28.45
N VAL A 68 75.70 -34.20 29.77
CA VAL A 68 74.48 -33.84 30.51
C VAL A 68 73.91 -32.51 30.01
N ALA A 69 74.77 -31.51 29.78
CA ALA A 69 74.33 -30.23 29.24
C ALA A 69 73.71 -30.36 27.84
N SER A 70 74.28 -31.17 26.94
CA SER A 70 73.69 -31.38 25.61
C SER A 70 72.32 -32.06 25.68
N GLU A 71 72.19 -33.11 26.49
CA GLU A 71 70.92 -33.82 26.64
C GLU A 71 69.85 -32.94 27.29
N CYS A 72 70.22 -32.11 28.28
CA CYS A 72 69.31 -31.14 28.90
C CYS A 72 68.83 -30.04 27.92
N LEU A 73 69.58 -29.74 26.86
CA LEU A 73 69.13 -28.83 25.79
C LEU A 73 68.20 -29.54 24.81
N GLU A 74 68.48 -30.79 24.44
CA GLU A 74 67.74 -31.51 23.41
C GLU A 74 66.41 -32.10 23.89
N VAL A 75 66.36 -32.61 25.13
CA VAL A 75 65.19 -33.35 25.62
C VAL A 75 63.99 -32.45 25.93
N LEU A 76 62.84 -32.86 25.40
CA LEU A 76 61.53 -32.21 25.55
C LEU A 76 60.55 -33.17 26.22
N VAL A 77 59.88 -32.71 27.28
CA VAL A 77 58.89 -33.49 28.04
C VAL A 77 57.56 -32.73 28.18
N ASP A 78 56.46 -33.47 28.28
CA ASP A 78 55.10 -32.91 28.34
C ASP A 78 54.74 -32.32 29.70
N GLN A 79 55.46 -32.70 30.76
CA GLN A 79 55.27 -32.11 32.09
C GLN A 79 56.22 -30.92 32.27
N TRP A 80 55.66 -29.70 32.33
CA TRP A 80 56.46 -28.48 32.45
C TRP A 80 57.33 -28.42 33.70
N GLN A 81 56.89 -29.03 34.81
CA GLN A 81 57.68 -29.13 36.04
C GLN A 81 58.95 -29.96 35.82
N LEU A 82 58.81 -31.06 35.07
CA LEU A 82 59.91 -31.95 34.72
C LEU A 82 60.84 -31.27 33.71
N GLN A 83 60.29 -30.59 32.70
CA GLN A 83 61.08 -29.79 31.76
C GLN A 83 61.92 -28.73 32.50
N LYS A 84 61.31 -28.05 33.48
CA LYS A 84 61.98 -27.06 34.32
C LYS A 84 63.14 -27.67 35.11
N GLN A 85 62.96 -28.88 35.66
CA GLN A 85 64.02 -29.58 36.37
C GLN A 85 65.18 -29.97 35.44
N ILE A 86 64.90 -30.48 34.24
CA ILE A 86 65.91 -30.83 33.23
C ILE A 86 66.76 -29.59 32.90
N LEU A 87 66.11 -28.44 32.63
CA LEU A 87 66.81 -27.19 32.32
C LEU A 87 67.62 -26.65 33.51
N HIS A 88 67.08 -26.71 34.73
CA HIS A 88 67.84 -26.28 35.92
C HIS A 88 69.05 -27.16 36.21
N LEU A 89 68.97 -28.47 35.94
CA LEU A 89 70.13 -29.36 36.05
C LEU A 89 71.24 -28.91 35.09
N GLY A 90 70.89 -28.70 33.81
CA GLY A 90 71.82 -28.20 32.80
C GLY A 90 72.40 -26.81 33.13
N GLN A 91 71.56 -25.89 33.63
CA GLN A 91 71.97 -24.58 34.12
C GLN A 91 73.00 -24.70 35.25
N ALA A 92 72.74 -25.54 36.28
CA ALA A 92 73.65 -25.68 37.40
C ALA A 92 75.03 -26.24 36.98
N ARG A 93 75.05 -27.21 36.04
CA ARG A 93 76.29 -27.77 35.49
C ARG A 93 77.07 -26.73 34.68
N THR A 94 76.40 -25.98 33.82
CA THR A 94 77.02 -24.94 32.98
C THR A 94 77.50 -23.75 33.81
N GLU A 95 76.76 -23.33 34.84
CA GLU A 95 77.17 -22.27 35.76
C GLU A 95 78.46 -22.61 36.50
N ALA A 96 78.62 -23.86 36.93
CA ALA A 96 79.85 -24.30 37.60
C ALA A 96 81.08 -24.20 36.69
N LYS A 97 80.94 -24.53 35.40
CA LYS A 97 82.03 -24.45 34.40
C LYS A 97 82.33 -23.02 33.98
N THR A 98 81.31 -22.21 33.77
CA THR A 98 81.45 -20.83 33.27
C THR A 98 81.89 -19.84 34.35
N ARG A 99 81.73 -20.17 35.64
CA ARG A 99 82.14 -19.28 36.75
C ARG A 99 83.62 -18.91 36.69
N THR A 100 84.51 -19.86 36.41
CA THR A 100 85.94 -19.60 36.30
C THR A 100 86.28 -18.78 35.06
N ILE A 101 85.57 -19.01 33.96
CA ILE A 101 85.74 -18.28 32.69
C ILE A 101 85.35 -16.80 32.91
N LEU A 102 84.17 -16.55 33.47
CA LEU A 102 83.66 -15.19 33.71
C LEU A 102 84.53 -14.40 34.69
N GLN A 103 85.12 -15.05 35.72
CA GLN A 103 86.04 -14.39 36.64
C GLN A 103 87.33 -13.89 35.98
N GLN A 104 87.73 -14.49 34.86
CA GLN A 104 88.92 -14.11 34.11
C GLN A 104 88.68 -12.96 33.12
N LEU A 105 87.41 -12.63 32.81
CA LEU A 105 87.01 -11.67 31.78
C LEU A 105 86.81 -10.23 32.29
N ASN A 106 87.42 -9.85 33.41
CA ASN A 106 87.28 -8.50 33.97
C ASN A 106 88.06 -7.44 33.17
N GLY A 107 87.39 -6.74 32.23
CA GLY A 107 87.90 -5.55 31.53
C GLY A 107 87.08 -5.15 30.28
N ASP A 108 87.23 -3.90 29.82
CA ASP A 108 86.42 -3.31 28.73
C ASP A 108 86.62 -3.95 27.33
N ASN A 109 87.69 -4.73 27.13
CA ASN A 109 87.96 -5.48 25.89
C ASN A 109 87.93 -6.99 26.16
N VAL A 110 86.74 -7.59 26.07
CA VAL A 110 86.53 -9.03 26.24
C VAL A 110 86.99 -9.77 24.98
N THR A 111 88.05 -10.58 25.09
CA THR A 111 88.47 -11.52 24.05
C THR A 111 88.48 -12.93 24.63
N ILE A 112 87.73 -13.85 24.01
CA ILE A 112 87.66 -15.25 24.40
C ILE A 112 88.31 -16.05 23.27
N GLU A 113 89.49 -16.63 23.52
CA GLU A 113 90.27 -17.32 22.48
C GLU A 113 89.86 -18.79 22.31
N SER A 114 89.44 -19.46 23.39
CA SER A 114 89.04 -20.87 23.37
C SER A 114 87.61 -21.04 22.82
N GLU A 115 87.46 -21.86 21.78
CA GLU A 115 86.12 -22.23 21.26
C GLU A 115 85.33 -23.07 22.27
N GLU A 116 86.00 -23.82 23.15
CA GLU A 116 85.33 -24.57 24.22
C GLU A 116 84.73 -23.63 25.25
N ASP A 117 85.44 -22.56 25.62
CA ASP A 117 84.92 -21.55 26.57
C ASP A 117 83.74 -20.79 25.97
N LYS A 118 83.81 -20.45 24.67
CA LYS A 118 82.67 -19.87 23.95
C LYS A 118 81.48 -20.83 23.94
N ALA A 119 81.71 -22.12 23.68
CA ALA A 119 80.64 -23.12 23.70
C ALA A 119 79.96 -23.19 25.08
N TRP A 120 80.71 -23.25 26.17
CA TRP A 120 80.14 -23.25 27.52
C TRP A 120 79.34 -21.98 27.85
N LEU A 121 79.83 -20.81 27.44
CA LEU A 121 79.11 -19.55 27.64
C LEU A 121 77.84 -19.46 26.77
N ARG A 122 77.86 -19.96 25.53
CA ARG A 122 76.67 -20.13 24.68
C ARG A 122 75.65 -21.06 25.33
N THR A 123 76.09 -22.21 25.83
CA THR A 123 75.21 -23.18 26.51
C THR A 123 74.56 -22.59 27.75
N ARG A 124 75.29 -21.79 28.54
CA ARG A 124 74.71 -21.03 29.67
C ARG A 124 73.65 -20.04 29.19
N LEU A 125 73.91 -19.30 28.11
CA LEU A 125 72.94 -18.39 27.52
C LEU A 125 71.66 -19.12 27.07
N TYR A 126 71.78 -20.27 26.40
CA TYR A 126 70.61 -21.08 26.00
C TYR A 126 69.78 -21.54 27.19
N PHE A 127 70.39 -22.01 28.28
CA PHE A 127 69.62 -22.42 29.46
C PHE A 127 68.85 -21.26 30.10
N LEU A 128 69.46 -20.06 30.19
CA LEU A 128 68.79 -18.87 30.71
C LEU A 128 67.60 -18.48 29.82
N GLN A 129 67.82 -18.43 28.49
CA GLN A 129 66.76 -18.13 27.52
C GLN A 129 65.63 -19.17 27.57
N TYR A 130 65.96 -20.46 27.60
CA TYR A 130 64.97 -21.54 27.63
C TYR A 130 64.17 -21.55 28.94
N LEU A 131 64.77 -21.23 30.08
CA LEU A 131 64.05 -21.11 31.35
C LEU A 131 63.09 -19.93 31.35
N ASP A 132 63.51 -18.77 30.84
CA ASP A 132 62.64 -17.59 30.71
C ASP A 132 61.51 -17.85 29.70
N ARG A 133 61.83 -18.48 28.56
CA ARG A 133 60.85 -18.95 27.57
C ARG A 133 59.90 -19.97 28.16
N LEU A 134 60.36 -20.90 29.00
CA LEU A 134 59.50 -21.90 29.65
C LEU A 134 58.53 -21.23 30.61
N ALA A 135 59.00 -20.29 31.42
CA ALA A 135 58.16 -19.56 32.36
C ALA A 135 57.05 -18.77 31.61
N THR A 136 57.41 -18.09 30.51
CA THR A 136 56.42 -17.45 29.63
C THR A 136 55.48 -18.47 28.98
N PHE A 137 56.02 -19.57 28.45
CA PHE A 137 55.22 -20.60 27.78
C PHE A 137 54.20 -21.24 28.72
N VAL A 138 54.57 -21.52 29.96
CA VAL A 138 53.66 -22.03 31.00
C VAL A 138 52.53 -21.03 31.29
N LYS A 139 52.82 -19.72 31.33
CA LYS A 139 51.82 -18.67 31.53
C LYS A 139 50.81 -18.60 30.38
N ILE A 140 51.28 -18.77 29.14
CA ILE A 140 50.43 -18.68 27.93
C ILE A 140 49.81 -20.02 27.53
N TRP A 141 50.27 -21.14 28.08
CA TRP A 141 49.85 -22.48 27.64
C TRP A 141 48.34 -22.70 27.67
N SER A 142 47.64 -22.10 28.65
CA SER A 142 46.18 -22.18 28.73
C SER A 142 45.46 -21.45 27.60
N SER A 143 46.06 -20.42 26.99
CA SER A 143 45.50 -19.70 25.83
C SER A 143 45.91 -20.30 24.49
N MET A 144 46.83 -21.26 24.46
CA MET A 144 47.29 -21.90 23.24
C MET A 144 46.31 -22.99 22.77
N PRO A 145 46.15 -23.16 21.44
CA PRO A 145 45.37 -24.27 20.89
C PRO A 145 46.05 -25.60 21.24
N LYS A 146 45.29 -26.54 21.83
CA LYS A 146 45.79 -27.85 22.28
C LYS A 146 45.93 -28.87 21.13
N THR A 147 46.47 -28.43 20.00
CA THR A 147 46.70 -29.27 18.82
C THR A 147 47.97 -30.13 18.94
N LYS A 148 48.91 -29.71 19.79
CA LYS A 148 50.18 -30.38 20.05
C LYS A 148 50.35 -30.68 21.53
N ALA A 149 51.20 -31.65 21.83
CA ALA A 149 51.64 -31.91 23.20
C ALA A 149 52.53 -30.76 23.71
N PHE A 150 52.61 -30.60 25.04
CA PHE A 150 53.33 -29.47 25.65
C PHE A 150 54.80 -29.44 25.24
N GLY A 151 55.47 -30.60 25.26
CA GLY A 151 56.91 -30.68 24.95
C GLY A 151 57.21 -30.24 23.52
N GLU A 152 56.40 -30.68 22.56
CA GLU A 152 56.55 -30.28 21.15
C GLU A 152 56.31 -28.78 20.95
N ALA A 153 55.23 -28.25 21.52
CA ALA A 153 54.87 -26.84 21.36
C ALA A 153 55.88 -25.91 22.07
N TYR A 154 56.36 -26.29 23.25
CA TYR A 154 57.43 -25.58 23.95
C TYR A 154 58.75 -25.62 23.16
N GLY A 155 59.09 -26.77 22.55
CA GLY A 155 60.26 -26.90 21.69
C GLY A 155 60.23 -25.92 20.52
N GLN A 156 59.06 -25.70 19.92
CA GLN A 156 58.92 -24.69 18.86
C GLN A 156 59.02 -23.26 19.42
N PHE A 157 58.42 -22.98 20.57
CA PHE A 157 58.42 -21.65 21.17
C PHE A 157 59.79 -21.22 21.71
N ARG A 158 60.55 -22.12 22.35
CA ARG A 158 61.85 -21.77 22.95
C ARG A 158 62.90 -21.36 21.92
N ASP A 159 62.78 -21.89 20.70
CA ASP A 159 63.72 -21.69 19.60
C ASP A 159 63.24 -20.63 18.57
N CYS A 160 62.02 -20.10 18.72
CA CYS A 160 61.48 -19.10 17.80
C CYS A 160 62.03 -17.69 18.08
N ASN A 161 61.99 -16.84 17.05
CA ASN A 161 62.15 -15.40 17.22
C ASN A 161 60.84 -14.81 17.77
N LEU A 162 60.93 -14.01 18.84
CA LEU A 162 59.73 -13.47 19.48
C LEU A 162 58.95 -12.49 18.63
N ILE A 163 59.60 -11.75 17.73
CA ILE A 163 58.93 -10.71 16.95
C ILE A 163 57.91 -11.37 15.98
N PRO A 164 58.28 -12.35 15.13
CA PRO A 164 57.32 -13.14 14.36
C PRO A 164 56.30 -13.87 15.22
N GLN A 165 56.70 -14.39 16.37
CA GLN A 165 55.78 -15.10 17.26
C GLN A 165 54.72 -14.16 17.85
N ALA A 166 55.11 -12.92 18.21
CA ALA A 166 54.19 -11.88 18.67
C ALA A 166 53.26 -11.41 17.54
N ILE A 167 53.76 -11.31 16.30
CA ILE A 167 52.93 -11.05 15.11
C ILE A 167 51.88 -12.16 14.94
N GLU A 168 52.25 -13.42 15.10
CA GLU A 168 51.31 -14.53 14.98
C GLU A 168 50.27 -14.53 16.12
N PHE A 169 50.67 -14.17 17.34
CA PHE A 169 49.73 -13.99 18.45
C PHE A 169 48.77 -12.82 18.23
N ALA A 170 49.24 -11.71 17.64
CA ALA A 170 48.37 -10.61 17.24
C ALA A 170 47.35 -11.06 16.17
N ARG A 171 47.79 -11.78 15.14
CA ARG A 171 46.92 -12.30 14.05
C ARG A 171 45.88 -13.31 14.53
N SER A 172 46.23 -14.11 15.53
CA SER A 172 45.35 -15.10 16.15
C SER A 172 44.51 -14.56 17.32
N GLU A 173 44.53 -13.24 17.54
CA GLU A 173 43.80 -12.55 18.60
C GLU A 173 44.10 -13.05 20.04
N ASN A 174 45.31 -13.59 20.27
CA ASN A 174 45.72 -14.13 21.56
C ASN A 174 46.35 -13.04 22.45
N HIS A 175 45.50 -12.18 23.02
CA HIS A 175 45.89 -11.09 23.94
C HIS A 175 46.72 -11.59 25.13
N VAL A 176 46.34 -12.72 25.75
CA VAL A 176 47.07 -13.32 26.88
C VAL A 176 48.54 -13.60 26.53
N ALA A 177 48.78 -14.13 25.33
CA ALA A 177 50.12 -14.45 24.89
C ALA A 177 50.92 -13.21 24.50
N LEU A 178 50.27 -12.22 23.88
CA LEU A 178 50.87 -10.96 23.51
C LEU A 178 51.30 -10.15 24.75
N ASP A 179 50.42 -10.01 25.74
CA ASP A 179 50.69 -9.35 27.01
C ASP A 179 51.86 -10.01 27.74
N ALA A 180 51.90 -11.35 27.77
CA ALA A 180 52.98 -12.09 28.40
C ALA A 180 54.33 -11.88 27.69
N ILE A 181 54.34 -11.74 26.35
CA ILE A 181 55.55 -11.44 25.60
C ILE A 181 56.02 -10.00 25.88
N PHE A 182 55.13 -9.01 25.80
CA PHE A 182 55.48 -7.61 26.07
C PHE A 182 55.95 -7.40 27.52
N MET A 183 55.28 -8.04 28.48
CA MET A 183 55.59 -7.94 29.90
C MET A 183 56.93 -8.58 30.26
N HIS A 184 57.20 -9.80 29.79
CA HIS A 184 58.37 -10.56 30.24
C HIS A 184 59.58 -10.46 29.31
N HIS A 185 59.38 -10.08 28.05
CA HIS A 185 60.43 -9.99 27.02
C HIS A 185 60.47 -8.61 26.33
N GLY A 186 59.95 -7.57 26.98
CA GLY A 186 59.76 -6.23 26.42
C GLY A 186 60.97 -5.64 25.69
N GLN A 187 62.18 -5.80 26.24
CA GLN A 187 63.43 -5.33 25.63
C GLN A 187 63.68 -5.85 24.20
N GLU A 188 63.19 -7.04 23.85
CA GLU A 188 63.37 -7.65 22.52
C GLU A 188 62.27 -7.21 21.52
N VAL A 189 61.07 -6.88 22.00
CA VAL A 189 59.84 -6.79 21.17
C VAL A 189 59.20 -5.40 21.14
N LEU A 190 59.38 -4.58 22.18
CA LEU A 190 58.73 -3.27 22.29
C LEU A 190 59.14 -2.26 21.20
N PRO A 191 60.37 -2.26 20.65
CA PRO A 191 60.70 -1.40 19.51
C PRO A 191 59.77 -1.62 18.29
N GLN A 192 59.28 -2.85 18.08
CA GLN A 192 58.38 -3.22 16.99
C GLN A 192 56.90 -3.29 17.40
N ARG A 193 56.53 -2.88 18.64
CA ARG A 193 55.17 -3.04 19.20
C ARG A 193 54.05 -2.49 18.31
N LEU A 194 54.21 -1.31 17.71
CA LEU A 194 53.17 -0.70 16.88
C LEU A 194 52.94 -1.50 15.59
N PHE A 195 54.00 -2.08 15.02
CA PHE A 195 53.87 -2.99 13.89
C PHE A 195 53.22 -4.31 14.31
N ILE A 196 53.60 -4.88 15.45
CA ILE A 196 52.99 -6.11 15.97
C ILE A 196 51.49 -5.92 16.20
N LEU A 197 51.11 -4.84 16.91
CA LEU A 197 49.72 -4.49 17.19
C LEU A 197 48.94 -4.16 15.91
N SER A 198 49.58 -3.65 14.85
CA SER A 198 48.91 -3.42 13.57
C SER A 198 48.50 -4.72 12.86
N GLN A 199 49.04 -5.88 13.27
CA GLN A 199 48.67 -7.20 12.75
C GLN A 199 47.42 -7.80 13.40
N ILE A 200 46.86 -7.14 14.43
CA ILE A 200 45.58 -7.56 15.03
C ILE A 200 44.48 -7.36 13.97
N PRO A 201 43.66 -8.38 13.66
CA PRO A 201 42.57 -8.26 12.69
C PRO A 201 41.65 -7.05 12.97
N GLU A 202 41.17 -6.40 11.91
CA GLU A 202 40.27 -5.25 12.02
C GLU A 202 38.91 -5.58 12.65
N THR A 203 38.54 -6.85 12.69
CA THR A 203 37.32 -7.37 13.35
C THR A 203 37.46 -7.54 14.86
N ALA A 204 38.68 -7.49 15.39
CA ALA A 204 38.92 -7.71 16.80
C ALA A 204 38.51 -6.48 17.63
N ALA A 205 37.97 -6.72 18.82
CA ALA A 205 37.57 -5.65 19.73
C ALA A 205 38.81 -4.95 20.32
N ALA A 206 38.94 -3.64 20.13
CA ALA A 206 40.08 -2.86 20.62
C ALA A 206 40.26 -2.98 22.15
N SER A 207 39.15 -3.11 22.88
CA SER A 207 39.13 -3.26 24.34
C SER A 207 39.70 -4.57 24.87
N SER A 208 39.87 -5.58 24.01
CA SER A 208 40.43 -6.88 24.42
C SER A 208 41.96 -6.91 24.46
N PHE A 209 42.62 -5.86 23.94
CA PHE A 209 44.08 -5.74 23.91
C PHE A 209 44.52 -4.52 24.71
N ASP A 210 45.66 -4.65 25.37
CA ASP A 210 46.40 -3.49 25.88
C ASP A 210 47.00 -2.75 24.67
N LEU A 211 46.56 -1.53 24.43
CA LEU A 211 47.03 -0.69 23.31
C LEU A 211 47.73 0.54 23.86
N PRO A 212 48.57 1.24 23.06
CA PRO A 212 49.38 2.33 23.56
C PRO A 212 48.55 3.43 24.24
N HIS A 213 48.89 3.72 25.50
CA HIS A 213 48.34 4.81 26.29
C HIS A 213 49.25 6.04 26.22
N VAL A 214 48.67 7.23 26.31
CA VAL A 214 49.41 8.50 26.27
C VAL A 214 49.13 9.33 27.51
N THR A 215 50.19 9.64 28.27
CA THR A 215 50.16 10.59 29.38
C THR A 215 51.20 11.69 29.16
N LEU A 216 50.85 12.96 29.40
CA LEU A 216 51.78 14.10 29.33
C LEU A 216 52.55 14.19 27.98
N ASP A 217 51.82 14.07 26.87
CA ASP A 217 52.32 14.19 25.48
C ASP A 217 53.30 13.11 25.00
N ARG A 218 53.46 12.01 25.74
CA ARG A 218 54.24 10.84 25.30
C ARG A 218 53.51 9.54 25.59
N GLU A 219 53.88 8.49 24.86
CA GLU A 219 53.43 7.14 25.16
C GLU A 219 53.91 6.69 26.55
N ASP A 220 53.04 6.02 27.29
CA ASP A 220 53.36 5.42 28.57
C ASP A 220 54.26 4.20 28.39
N LEU A 221 55.11 3.98 29.39
CA LEU A 221 55.94 2.79 29.41
C LEU A 221 55.08 1.58 29.74
N TRP A 222 55.17 0.56 28.90
CA TRP A 222 54.61 -0.76 29.12
C TRP A 222 55.17 -1.36 30.41
N LEU A 223 54.32 -2.09 31.13
CA LEU A 223 54.73 -2.79 32.34
C LEU A 223 55.67 -3.94 31.98
N GLU A 224 56.97 -3.75 32.24
CA GLU A 224 57.98 -4.79 32.06
C GLU A 224 58.31 -5.48 33.39
N GLU A 225 58.08 -6.79 33.47
CA GLU A 225 58.46 -7.67 34.57
C GLU A 225 59.31 -8.84 34.04
N PRO A 226 60.59 -8.63 33.70
CA PRO A 226 61.45 -9.73 33.25
C PRO A 226 61.55 -10.82 34.33
N TRP A 227 61.61 -12.10 33.93
CA TRP A 227 61.66 -13.23 34.85
C TRP A 227 62.87 -13.20 35.80
N ARG A 228 63.93 -12.50 35.40
CA ARG A 228 65.16 -12.31 36.16
C ARG A 228 65.38 -10.82 36.43
N ALA A 229 65.53 -10.46 37.70
CA ALA A 229 65.73 -9.07 38.13
C ALA A 229 67.12 -8.51 37.79
N GLN A 230 68.12 -9.38 37.60
CA GLN A 230 69.48 -9.02 37.21
C GLN A 230 69.88 -9.79 35.96
N LYS A 231 70.49 -9.11 35.00
CA LYS A 231 71.06 -9.75 33.80
C LYS A 231 72.24 -10.62 34.20
N ASP A 232 72.35 -11.78 33.58
CA ASP A 232 73.51 -12.65 33.75
C ASP A 232 74.73 -12.04 33.02
N PRO A 233 75.95 -12.20 33.53
CA PRO A 233 77.13 -11.68 32.84
C PRO A 233 77.25 -12.12 31.37
N VAL A 234 76.75 -13.31 31.00
CA VAL A 234 76.78 -13.77 29.60
C VAL A 234 75.86 -12.98 28.66
N GLU A 235 74.90 -12.23 29.21
CA GLU A 235 73.94 -11.43 28.46
C GLU A 235 74.42 -10.00 28.20
N GLU A 236 75.57 -9.62 28.77
CA GLU A 236 76.20 -8.34 28.51
C GLU A 236 76.56 -8.21 27.01
N PRO A 237 76.28 -7.07 26.35
CA PRO A 237 76.49 -6.92 24.91
C PRO A 237 77.93 -7.21 24.46
N ALA A 238 78.93 -6.95 25.31
CA ALA A 238 80.32 -7.24 25.03
C ALA A 238 80.61 -8.75 24.93
N ILE A 239 80.05 -9.55 25.84
CA ILE A 239 80.21 -11.01 25.84
C ILE A 239 79.35 -11.63 24.74
N ARG A 240 78.10 -11.15 24.60
CA ARG A 240 77.14 -11.61 23.59
C ARG A 240 77.70 -11.56 22.16
N ARG A 241 78.37 -10.46 21.79
CA ARG A 241 79.03 -10.31 20.47
C ARG A 241 80.15 -11.32 20.19
N VAL A 242 80.81 -11.83 21.24
CA VAL A 242 81.93 -12.78 21.11
C VAL A 242 81.43 -14.22 21.08
N ILE A 243 80.38 -14.51 21.85
CA ILE A 243 79.80 -15.85 21.92
C ILE A 243 78.82 -16.09 20.77
N GLU A 244 78.04 -15.12 20.31
CA GLU A 244 77.11 -15.34 19.19
C GLU A 244 77.88 -15.42 17.86
N SER A 245 77.88 -16.59 17.24
CA SER A 245 78.35 -16.80 15.86
C SER A 245 77.17 -17.32 15.04
N PRO A 246 76.26 -16.42 14.62
CA PRO A 246 75.08 -16.85 13.87
C PRO A 246 75.50 -17.40 12.50
N ALA A 247 74.84 -18.48 12.07
CA ALA A 247 75.00 -19.00 10.71
C ALA A 247 74.69 -17.88 9.70
N PRO A 248 75.38 -17.82 8.53
CA PRO A 248 75.13 -16.79 7.52
C PRO A 248 73.66 -16.69 7.10
N GLU A 249 72.95 -17.81 7.06
CA GLU A 249 71.52 -17.88 6.78
C GLU A 249 70.67 -17.18 7.84
N HIS A 250 71.01 -17.34 9.13
CA HIS A 250 70.32 -16.68 10.24
C HIS A 250 70.56 -15.16 10.23
N VAL A 251 71.78 -14.71 9.90
CA VAL A 251 72.07 -13.29 9.72
C VAL A 251 71.26 -12.70 8.56
N SER A 252 71.16 -13.42 7.44
CA SER A 252 70.34 -12.99 6.31
C SER A 252 68.85 -12.92 6.68
N TYR A 253 68.35 -13.86 7.47
CA TYR A 253 66.97 -13.85 7.96
C TYR A 253 66.68 -12.63 8.85
N LEU A 254 67.55 -12.34 9.82
CA LEU A 254 67.40 -11.19 10.70
C LEU A 254 67.43 -9.86 9.92
N ASN A 255 68.34 -9.72 8.96
CA ASN A 255 68.40 -8.52 8.11
C ASN A 255 67.12 -8.33 7.28
N ASN A 256 66.57 -9.42 6.73
CA ASN A 256 65.29 -9.37 6.01
C ASN A 256 64.13 -9.00 6.94
N LEU A 257 64.16 -9.52 8.17
CA LEU A 257 63.15 -9.23 9.18
C LEU A 257 63.18 -7.74 9.57
N GLU A 258 64.36 -7.17 9.83
CA GLU A 258 64.55 -5.74 10.12
C GLU A 258 64.10 -4.82 8.97
N GLN A 259 64.22 -5.26 7.72
CA GLN A 259 63.71 -4.51 6.57
C GLN A 259 62.17 -4.57 6.45
N SER A 260 61.56 -5.68 6.87
CA SER A 260 60.12 -5.92 6.73
C SER A 260 59.29 -5.43 7.92
N VAL A 261 59.88 -5.44 9.12
CA VAL A 261 59.21 -5.06 10.37
C VAL A 261 59.71 -3.69 10.79
N GLN A 262 58.82 -2.70 10.71
CA GLN A 262 59.16 -1.34 11.05
C GLN A 262 59.38 -1.18 12.56
N SER A 263 60.59 -0.76 12.95
CA SER A 263 60.88 -0.35 14.31
C SER A 263 60.45 1.10 14.53
N THR A 264 59.92 1.37 15.71
CA THR A 264 59.44 2.69 16.15
C THR A 264 60.16 3.08 17.44
N GLU A 265 60.42 4.36 17.62
CA GLU A 265 60.99 4.87 18.87
C GLU A 265 60.08 4.48 20.05
N TYR A 266 60.69 4.06 21.15
CA TYR A 266 59.98 3.65 22.35
C TYR A 266 60.55 4.37 23.58
N PRO A 267 59.75 5.13 24.34
CA PRO A 267 58.33 5.49 24.10
C PRO A 267 58.16 6.46 22.91
N ALA A 268 57.06 6.33 22.17
CA ALA A 268 56.75 7.18 21.01
C ALA A 268 56.14 8.53 21.42
N SER A 269 56.12 9.48 20.48
CA SER A 269 55.41 10.75 20.66
C SER A 269 53.89 10.58 20.48
N THR A 270 53.10 11.46 21.08
CA THR A 270 51.63 11.45 20.94
C THR A 270 51.17 11.49 19.48
N HIS A 271 51.88 12.21 18.62
CA HIS A 271 51.55 12.30 17.20
C HIS A 271 51.65 10.93 16.51
N VAL A 272 52.72 10.18 16.79
CA VAL A 272 52.93 8.85 16.22
C VAL A 272 51.85 7.87 16.70
N ILE A 273 51.48 7.93 17.98
CA ILE A 273 50.39 7.10 18.52
C ILE A 273 49.04 7.50 17.90
N ALA A 274 48.76 8.79 17.76
CA ALA A 274 47.55 9.29 17.12
C ALA A 274 47.44 8.82 15.66
N ASP A 275 48.50 8.98 14.87
CA ASP A 275 48.55 8.51 13.48
C ASP A 275 48.30 7.00 13.39
N TRP A 276 48.90 6.22 14.29
CA TRP A 276 48.69 4.77 14.33
C TRP A 276 47.22 4.40 14.59
N TYR A 277 46.56 5.03 15.58
CA TYR A 277 45.13 4.81 15.82
C TYR A 277 44.26 5.22 14.61
N LEU A 278 44.63 6.30 13.91
CA LEU A 278 43.91 6.78 12.74
C LEU A 278 44.09 5.86 11.52
N GLU A 279 45.30 5.36 11.28
CA GLU A 279 45.56 4.38 10.24
C GLU A 279 44.77 3.09 10.48
N ARG A 280 44.72 2.62 11.73
CA ARG A 280 43.89 1.48 12.15
C ARG A 280 42.40 1.72 11.87
N ALA A 281 41.87 2.88 12.25
CA ALA A 281 40.48 3.21 11.99
C ALA A 281 40.17 3.33 10.48
N ARG A 282 41.08 3.90 9.68
CA ARG A 282 40.95 3.97 8.21
C ARG A 282 41.00 2.58 7.57
N ALA A 283 41.85 1.68 8.07
CA ALA A 283 41.90 0.29 7.61
C ALA A 283 40.55 -0.42 7.86
N MET A 284 39.99 -0.28 9.06
CA MET A 284 38.65 -0.80 9.41
C MET A 284 37.55 -0.22 8.52
N ASP A 285 37.56 1.09 8.25
CA ASP A 285 36.59 1.73 7.34
C ASP A 285 36.74 1.25 5.89
N SER A 286 37.98 0.99 5.44
CA SER A 286 38.25 0.57 4.05
C SER A 286 37.59 -0.76 3.67
N ILE A 287 37.37 -1.63 4.66
CA ILE A 287 36.67 -2.92 4.53
C ILE A 287 35.17 -2.84 4.90
N GLY A 288 34.67 -1.65 5.22
CA GLY A 288 33.25 -1.38 5.54
C GLY A 288 32.88 -1.50 7.02
N LEU A 289 33.85 -1.61 7.94
CA LEU A 289 33.61 -1.71 9.39
C LEU A 289 33.68 -0.34 10.07
N SER A 290 32.86 0.62 9.65
CA SER A 290 32.85 1.99 10.20
C SER A 290 32.52 2.06 11.70
N SER A 291 31.73 1.11 12.21
CA SER A 291 31.44 0.99 13.65
C SER A 291 32.67 0.57 14.47
N HIS A 292 33.50 -0.32 13.94
CA HIS A 292 34.75 -0.73 14.59
C HIS A 292 35.79 0.40 14.51
N ALA A 293 35.83 1.12 13.39
CA ALA A 293 36.63 2.35 13.27
C ALA A 293 36.24 3.39 14.34
N LEU A 294 34.94 3.59 14.58
CA LEU A 294 34.46 4.47 15.65
C LEU A 294 34.86 3.96 17.04
N GLU A 295 34.74 2.66 17.31
CA GLU A 295 35.17 2.05 18.56
C GLU A 295 36.67 2.26 18.80
N MET A 296 37.51 2.04 17.78
CA MET A 296 38.95 2.25 17.82
C MET A 296 39.31 3.69 18.22
N LEU A 297 38.62 4.68 17.64
CA LEU A 297 38.86 6.10 17.94
C LEU A 297 38.33 6.51 19.31
N ARG A 298 37.19 5.95 19.75
CA ARG A 298 36.68 6.17 21.12
C ARG A 298 37.61 5.55 22.15
N TYR A 299 38.16 4.38 21.86
CA TYR A 299 39.17 3.74 22.72
C TYR A 299 40.42 4.61 22.81
N ALA A 300 40.92 5.14 21.69
CA ALA A 300 42.06 6.06 21.68
C ALA A 300 41.84 7.32 22.54
N GLN A 301 40.61 7.86 22.58
CA GLN A 301 40.25 8.98 23.46
C GLN A 301 40.32 8.61 24.94
N VAL A 302 39.87 7.40 25.30
CA VAL A 302 39.98 6.88 26.67
C VAL A 302 41.46 6.69 27.04
N MET A 303 42.30 6.30 26.08
CA MET A 303 43.74 6.12 26.24
C MET A 303 44.56 7.42 26.23
N GLY A 304 43.93 8.58 26.37
CA GLY A 304 44.60 9.87 26.51
C GLY A 304 45.13 10.49 25.22
N VAL A 305 44.85 9.89 24.05
CA VAL A 305 45.37 10.38 22.77
C VAL A 305 44.65 11.67 22.34
N ALA A 306 45.41 12.75 22.22
CA ALA A 306 44.92 14.04 21.77
C ALA A 306 44.58 14.07 20.26
N ASN A 307 43.85 15.08 19.81
CA ASN A 307 43.50 15.35 18.40
C ASN A 307 42.56 14.35 17.68
N ILE A 308 42.10 13.27 18.33
CA ILE A 308 41.19 12.29 17.70
C ILE A 308 39.70 12.67 17.77
N LYS A 309 39.33 13.66 18.60
CA LYS A 309 37.93 14.01 18.88
C LYS A 309 37.11 14.39 17.64
N ASN A 310 37.70 15.15 16.72
CA ASN A 310 37.02 15.60 15.51
C ASN A 310 36.76 14.43 14.55
N GLU A 311 37.75 13.56 14.34
CA GLU A 311 37.61 12.38 13.47
C GLU A 311 36.64 11.35 14.08
N ALA A 312 36.66 11.14 15.39
CA ALA A 312 35.66 10.29 16.05
C ALA A 312 34.23 10.83 15.87
N SER A 313 34.04 12.16 15.92
CA SER A 313 32.76 12.80 15.63
C SER A 313 32.33 12.57 14.17
N ASP A 314 33.25 12.69 13.21
CA ASP A 314 32.97 12.37 11.80
C ASP A 314 32.51 10.91 11.63
N TYR A 315 33.22 9.95 12.26
CA TYR A 315 32.85 8.53 12.22
C TYR A 315 31.53 8.23 12.94
N GLU A 316 31.17 8.97 13.98
CA GLU A 316 29.85 8.85 14.62
C GLU A 316 28.74 9.20 13.64
N TRP A 317 28.90 10.26 12.86
CA TRP A 317 27.92 10.66 11.83
C TRP A 317 27.90 9.71 10.65
N LEU A 318 29.07 9.20 10.24
CA LEU A 318 29.13 8.14 9.24
C LEU A 318 28.34 6.91 9.69
N CYS A 319 28.53 6.46 10.94
CA CYS A 319 27.79 5.32 11.49
C CYS A 319 26.29 5.60 11.51
N LYS A 320 25.87 6.76 12.03
CA LYS A 320 24.44 7.16 12.02
C LYS A 320 23.88 7.11 10.60
N TYR A 321 24.59 7.65 9.62
CA TYR A 321 24.18 7.64 8.21
C TYR A 321 24.10 6.23 7.64
N VAL A 322 25.15 5.40 7.76
CA VAL A 322 25.20 4.05 7.21
C VAL A 322 24.07 3.17 7.75
N TYR A 323 23.79 3.25 9.06
CA TYR A 323 22.75 2.42 9.68
C TYR A 323 21.33 2.96 9.50
N THR A 324 21.15 4.23 9.16
CA THR A 324 19.82 4.83 8.90
C THR A 324 19.48 4.88 7.41
N ALA A 325 20.46 5.05 6.52
CA ALA A 325 20.24 5.25 5.10
C ALA A 325 19.75 4.00 4.34
N GLY A 326 19.73 2.83 4.99
CA GLY A 326 19.28 1.57 4.38
C GLY A 326 20.08 1.15 3.13
N ILE A 327 21.30 1.68 2.95
CA ILE A 327 22.14 1.39 1.79
C ILE A 327 22.75 -0.01 1.98
N HIS A 328 22.16 -1.00 1.30
CA HIS A 328 22.55 -2.41 1.46
C HIS A 328 23.67 -2.86 0.51
N ASP A 329 23.93 -2.16 -0.60
CA ASP A 329 24.81 -2.68 -1.67
C ASP A 329 26.26 -2.17 -1.64
N GLU A 330 26.55 -0.98 -1.08
CA GLU A 330 27.93 -0.50 -0.88
C GLU A 330 28.03 0.30 0.44
N SER A 331 28.86 -0.16 1.38
CA SER A 331 29.12 0.57 2.62
C SER A 331 29.82 1.89 2.30
N VAL A 332 29.15 3.01 2.56
CA VAL A 332 29.73 4.35 2.38
C VAL A 332 30.96 4.49 3.29
N LYS A 333 32.10 4.82 2.68
CA LYS A 333 33.37 5.06 3.37
C LYS A 333 33.47 6.51 3.83
N MET A 334 34.38 6.80 4.76
CA MET A 334 34.62 8.14 5.30
C MET A 334 34.96 9.17 4.22
N GLU A 335 35.81 8.81 3.25
CA GLU A 335 36.17 9.70 2.14
C GLU A 335 34.97 10.06 1.28
N SER A 336 34.14 9.07 0.95
CA SER A 336 32.90 9.29 0.19
C SER A 336 31.94 10.16 0.98
N PHE A 337 31.74 9.87 2.27
CA PHE A 337 30.85 10.62 3.15
C PHE A 337 31.24 12.09 3.29
N LYS A 338 32.54 12.40 3.40
CA LYS A 338 33.03 13.79 3.45
C LYS A 338 32.79 14.57 2.16
N ASN A 339 32.69 13.88 1.03
CA ASN A 339 32.44 14.48 -0.28
C ASN A 339 30.96 14.61 -0.63
N MET A 340 30.05 13.99 0.14
CA MET A 340 28.60 14.10 -0.11
C MET A 340 28.09 15.50 0.29
N PRO A 341 27.14 16.07 -0.47
CA PRO A 341 26.57 17.36 -0.10
C PRO A 341 25.75 17.22 1.20
N PRO A 342 25.80 18.21 2.10
CA PRO A 342 25.13 18.13 3.40
C PRO A 342 23.63 17.84 3.34
N TYR A 343 22.97 18.25 2.26
CA TYR A 343 21.54 18.00 2.02
C TYR A 343 21.25 16.52 1.77
N ASP A 344 22.07 15.84 0.97
CA ASP A 344 21.86 14.42 0.65
C ASP A 344 22.17 13.55 1.86
N ILE A 345 23.13 13.95 2.71
CA ILE A 345 23.39 13.30 4.00
C ILE A 345 22.15 13.41 4.90
N MET A 346 21.60 14.61 5.06
CA MET A 346 20.38 14.84 5.85
C MET A 346 19.20 14.03 5.31
N LYS A 347 19.01 14.00 3.99
CA LYS A 347 17.95 13.20 3.36
C LYS A 347 18.12 11.71 3.61
N GLY A 348 19.35 11.19 3.54
CA GLY A 348 19.63 9.78 3.85
C GLY A 348 19.40 9.42 5.32
N LEU A 349 19.73 10.32 6.26
CA LEU A 349 19.43 10.14 7.70
C LEU A 349 17.94 9.94 7.98
N LEU A 350 17.06 10.51 7.14
CA LEU A 350 15.61 10.39 7.26
C LEU A 350 15.00 9.31 6.35
N SER A 351 15.79 8.56 5.59
CA SER A 351 15.26 7.63 4.57
C SER A 351 14.36 6.51 5.12
N THR A 352 14.62 6.04 6.35
CA THR A 352 13.82 5.01 7.02
C THR A 352 12.80 5.57 8.02
N THR A 353 12.55 6.88 7.99
CA THR A 353 11.63 7.54 8.93
C THR A 353 10.16 7.22 8.61
N ASN A 354 9.27 7.51 9.55
CA ASN A 354 7.82 7.40 9.40
C ASN A 354 7.11 8.42 10.29
N GLU A 355 5.78 8.51 10.16
CA GLU A 355 4.96 9.51 10.87
C GLU A 355 5.11 9.47 12.40
N ALA A 356 5.33 8.29 13.00
CA ALA A 356 5.49 8.17 14.46
C ALA A 356 6.90 8.55 14.94
N ARG A 357 7.92 8.44 14.08
CA ARG A 357 9.33 8.66 14.44
C ARG A 357 9.89 9.98 13.95
N ILE A 358 9.27 10.62 12.96
CA ILE A 358 9.82 11.79 12.26
C ILE A 358 10.24 12.92 13.21
N VAL A 359 9.41 13.23 14.21
CA VAL A 359 9.73 14.26 15.22
C VAL A 359 11.00 13.89 15.99
N ASN A 360 11.08 12.66 16.49
CA ASN A 360 12.23 12.17 17.23
C ASN A 360 13.49 12.07 16.35
N ASP A 361 13.34 11.61 15.11
CA ASP A 361 14.45 11.52 14.14
C ASP A 361 14.99 12.92 13.79
N ILE A 362 14.11 13.93 13.68
CA ILE A 362 14.54 15.32 13.48
C ILE A 362 15.34 15.83 14.70
N PHE A 363 14.88 15.59 15.93
CA PHE A 363 15.62 16.01 17.13
C PHE A 363 16.96 15.29 17.32
N THR A 364 17.01 14.00 17.00
CA THR A 364 18.18 13.15 17.27
C THR A 364 19.20 13.15 16.13
N LEU A 365 18.76 13.34 14.88
CA LEU A 365 19.59 13.25 13.69
C LEU A 365 19.70 14.59 12.95
N VAL A 366 18.59 15.24 12.63
CA VAL A 366 18.61 16.43 11.74
C VAL A 366 19.13 17.66 12.45
N LEU A 367 18.53 18.08 13.56
CA LEU A 367 18.95 19.31 14.25
C LEU A 367 20.42 19.26 14.70
N PRO A 368 20.94 18.14 15.26
CA PRO A 368 22.36 18.05 15.60
C PRO A 368 23.27 18.04 14.35
N TRP A 369 22.82 17.47 13.22
CA TRP A 369 23.54 17.54 11.96
C TRP A 369 23.63 18.98 11.43
N LEU A 370 22.52 19.72 11.46
CA LEU A 370 22.49 21.13 11.06
C LEU A 370 23.42 21.99 11.93
N GLU A 371 23.52 21.71 13.24
CA GLU A 371 24.46 22.41 14.11
C GLU A 371 25.92 22.16 13.71
N ILE A 372 26.24 20.95 13.25
CA ILE A 372 27.57 20.61 12.73
C ILE A 372 27.84 21.31 11.41
N CYS A 373 26.86 21.32 10.49
CA CYS A 373 26.96 22.10 9.27
C CYS A 373 27.21 23.59 9.55
N ARG A 374 26.52 24.16 10.55
CA ARG A 374 26.70 25.55 10.98
C ARG A 374 28.11 25.81 11.51
N LYS A 375 28.71 24.85 12.23
CA LYS A 375 30.10 24.95 12.73
C LYS A 375 31.14 24.80 11.62
N ARG A 376 30.82 24.06 10.54
CA ARG A 376 31.72 23.79 9.40
C ARG A 376 31.67 24.86 8.32
N GLN A 377 30.57 25.59 8.19
CA GLN A 377 30.49 26.72 7.28
C GLN A 377 31.39 27.86 7.79
N ASP A 378 32.28 28.34 6.92
CA ASP A 378 32.93 29.63 7.12
C ASP A 378 31.86 30.71 7.17
N LYS A 379 32.02 31.71 8.05
CA LYS A 379 31.11 32.85 8.26
C LYS A 379 30.88 33.74 7.01
N THR A 380 31.33 33.31 5.84
CA THR A 380 31.38 34.06 4.58
C THR A 380 30.27 33.66 3.59
N GLN A 381 29.57 32.54 3.81
CA GLN A 381 28.40 32.14 3.00
C GLN A 381 27.10 32.26 3.80
N ASP A 382 26.24 33.19 3.38
CA ASP A 382 24.90 33.49 3.92
C ASP A 382 23.86 32.41 3.55
N ASN A 383 24.26 31.14 3.57
CA ASN A 383 23.36 30.03 3.30
C ASN A 383 22.67 29.63 4.60
N ASN A 384 21.40 29.99 4.75
CA ASN A 384 20.58 29.58 5.87
C ASN A 384 20.56 28.03 5.96
N VAL A 385 21.24 27.48 6.97
CA VAL A 385 21.36 26.03 7.19
C VAL A 385 19.99 25.41 7.50
N GLU A 386 19.09 26.16 8.16
CA GLU A 386 17.72 25.71 8.42
C GLU A 386 16.93 25.48 7.12
N PHE A 387 17.26 26.20 6.04
CA PHE A 387 16.61 26.03 4.74
C PHE A 387 16.76 24.60 4.18
N MET A 388 17.82 23.86 4.56
CA MET A 388 17.97 22.47 4.15
C MET A 388 16.80 21.61 4.65
N MET A 389 16.45 21.74 5.94
CA MET A 389 15.32 21.04 6.54
C MET A 389 14.00 21.51 5.94
N TYR A 390 13.84 22.83 5.74
CA TYR A 390 12.65 23.42 5.13
C TYR A 390 12.44 22.89 3.71
N ARG A 391 13.50 22.86 2.90
CA ARG A 391 13.47 22.30 1.55
C ARG A 391 13.04 20.84 1.57
N TRP A 392 13.56 20.04 2.49
CA TRP A 392 13.17 18.63 2.61
C TRP A 392 11.69 18.48 2.98
N LEU A 393 11.18 19.27 3.93
CA LEU A 393 9.75 19.28 4.28
C LEU A 393 8.87 19.67 3.09
N LEU A 394 9.28 20.67 2.32
CA LEU A 394 8.56 21.16 1.13
C LEU A 394 8.60 20.17 -0.04
N GLU A 395 9.70 19.44 -0.24
CA GLU A 395 9.78 18.36 -1.24
C GLU A 395 8.92 17.15 -0.81
N THR A 396 8.86 16.88 0.49
CA THR A 396 8.13 15.73 1.07
C THR A 396 6.61 15.95 1.15
N SER A 397 6.15 17.20 1.15
CA SER A 397 4.73 17.53 1.34
C SER A 397 3.81 17.01 0.24
N ALA A 398 4.34 16.69 -0.95
CA ALA A 398 3.57 16.12 -2.04
C ALA A 398 3.20 14.64 -1.81
N GLU A 399 4.05 13.88 -1.12
CA GLU A 399 3.87 12.44 -0.91
C GLU A 399 3.44 12.10 0.52
N HIS A 400 3.95 12.84 1.52
CA HIS A 400 3.77 12.55 2.93
C HIS A 400 3.38 13.79 3.75
N ILE A 401 2.24 14.39 3.42
CA ILE A 401 1.72 15.57 4.12
C ILE A 401 1.49 15.33 5.64
N GLY A 402 1.15 14.10 6.04
CA GLY A 402 1.01 13.74 7.45
C GLY A 402 2.29 13.99 8.25
N TRP A 403 3.46 13.71 7.66
CA TRP A 403 4.76 13.98 8.29
C TRP A 403 4.97 15.48 8.48
N CYS A 404 4.66 16.29 7.46
CA CYS A 404 4.70 17.74 7.56
C CYS A 404 3.79 18.26 8.70
N CYS A 405 2.58 17.71 8.83
CA CYS A 405 1.65 18.09 9.91
C CYS A 405 2.27 17.83 11.29
N THR A 406 2.82 16.63 11.52
CA THR A 406 3.46 16.31 12.82
C THR A 406 4.63 17.22 13.16
N VAL A 407 5.41 17.64 12.16
CA VAL A 407 6.55 18.56 12.34
C VAL A 407 6.08 19.99 12.65
N LEU A 408 5.03 20.46 11.97
CA LEU A 408 4.42 21.77 12.21
C LEU A 408 3.73 21.80 13.59
N GLU A 409 3.08 20.72 14.01
CA GLU A 409 2.46 20.58 15.34
C GLU A 409 3.49 20.68 16.47
N GLN A 410 4.66 20.06 16.28
CA GLN A 410 5.79 20.18 17.21
C GLN A 410 6.52 21.54 17.12
N SER A 411 6.07 22.43 16.24
CA SER A 411 6.59 23.79 16.10
C SER A 411 5.59 24.85 16.54
N LYS A 412 4.47 24.46 17.19
CA LYS A 412 3.43 25.38 17.65
C LYS A 412 3.99 26.48 18.58
N PRO A 413 3.49 27.72 18.46
CA PRO A 413 3.88 28.83 19.35
C PRO A 413 3.58 28.60 20.83
N THR A 414 2.68 27.67 21.15
CA THR A 414 2.36 27.28 22.54
C THR A 414 3.45 26.41 23.18
N ILE A 415 4.34 25.82 22.38
CA ILE A 415 5.44 24.97 22.84
C ILE A 415 6.65 25.86 23.20
N PRO A 416 7.41 25.56 24.27
CA PRO A 416 8.64 26.27 24.60
C PRO A 416 9.64 26.27 23.44
N LEU A 417 10.35 27.39 23.22
CA LEU A 417 11.30 27.57 22.10
C LEU A 417 12.39 26.50 22.01
N GLU A 418 12.77 25.89 23.13
CA GLU A 418 13.79 24.84 23.19
C GLU A 418 13.28 23.50 22.63
N GLU A 419 11.97 23.26 22.69
CA GLU A 419 11.30 22.03 22.26
C GLU A 419 10.68 22.15 20.86
N ARG A 420 10.85 23.29 20.17
CA ARG A 420 10.37 23.50 18.81
C ARG A 420 11.38 23.03 17.76
N ILE A 421 10.87 22.40 16.70
CA ILE A 421 11.67 22.09 15.51
C ILE A 421 11.94 23.36 14.70
N ILE A 422 10.90 24.10 14.34
CA ILE A 422 11.00 25.40 13.67
C ILE A 422 10.88 26.48 14.74
N LYS A 423 11.94 27.27 14.91
CA LYS A 423 12.04 28.27 15.98
C LYS A 423 11.52 29.65 15.58
N ASP A 424 11.61 29.99 14.30
CA ASP A 424 11.12 31.26 13.77
C ASP A 424 9.65 31.15 13.35
N ASP A 425 8.82 32.00 13.96
CA ASP A 425 7.37 32.03 13.73
C ASP A 425 7.05 32.54 12.31
N LEU A 426 7.91 33.38 11.70
CA LEU A 426 7.74 33.82 10.31
C LEU A 426 7.94 32.66 9.33
N ASP A 427 9.03 31.90 9.50
CA ASP A 427 9.30 30.72 8.67
C ASP A 427 8.27 29.61 8.87
N LEU A 428 7.73 29.45 10.09
CA LEU A 428 6.62 28.54 10.36
C LEU A 428 5.38 28.91 9.53
N SER A 429 4.97 30.19 9.55
CA SER A 429 3.84 30.68 8.74
C SER A 429 4.07 30.49 7.25
N ARG A 430 5.28 30.81 6.76
CA ARG A 430 5.66 30.64 5.35
C ARG A 430 5.60 29.17 4.92
N LEU A 431 6.09 28.24 5.75
CA LEU A 431 6.05 26.80 5.48
C LEU A 431 4.61 26.27 5.48
N ALA A 432 3.82 26.63 6.49
CA ALA A 432 2.42 26.21 6.60
C ALA A 432 1.60 26.70 5.39
N LEU A 433 1.74 27.97 4.98
CA LEU A 433 1.08 28.51 3.79
C LEU A 433 1.56 27.81 2.51
N ALA A 434 2.88 27.63 2.35
CA ALA A 434 3.42 26.98 1.17
C ALA A 434 2.92 25.54 1.01
N ILE A 435 2.86 24.77 2.11
CA ILE A 435 2.38 23.39 2.12
C ILE A 435 0.86 23.35 1.88
N ALA A 436 0.08 24.17 2.58
CA ALA A 436 -1.38 24.18 2.46
C ALA A 436 -1.87 24.49 1.04
N TYR A 437 -1.24 25.44 0.34
CA TYR A 437 -1.68 25.85 -1.00
C TYR A 437 -1.13 24.98 -2.13
N SER A 438 0.00 24.30 -1.95
CA SER A 438 0.63 23.49 -3.00
C SER A 438 0.28 22.00 -2.96
N ALA A 439 0.03 21.45 -1.77
CA ALA A 439 -0.26 20.03 -1.60
C ALA A 439 -1.76 19.72 -1.82
N ASP A 440 -2.05 18.56 -2.40
CA ASP A 440 -3.41 18.01 -2.47
C ASP A 440 -3.77 17.37 -1.11
N ALA A 441 -4.00 18.24 -0.12
CA ALA A 441 -4.27 17.87 1.26
C ALA A 441 -5.74 17.48 1.49
N THR A 442 -5.99 16.54 2.40
CA THR A 442 -7.36 16.35 2.93
C THR A 442 -7.70 17.46 3.92
N MET A 443 -8.99 17.70 4.15
CA MET A 443 -9.44 18.74 5.09
C MET A 443 -8.86 18.55 6.49
N GLU A 444 -8.72 17.31 6.96
CA GLU A 444 -8.10 16.99 8.26
C GLU A 444 -6.67 17.54 8.37
N HIS A 445 -5.84 17.32 7.35
CA HIS A 445 -4.48 17.85 7.33
C HIS A 445 -4.46 19.39 7.26
N LEU A 446 -5.36 19.99 6.48
CA LEU A 446 -5.45 21.45 6.36
C LEU A 446 -5.83 22.13 7.67
N VAL A 447 -6.77 21.57 8.43
CA VAL A 447 -7.12 22.06 9.77
C VAL A 447 -5.93 21.95 10.71
N ARG A 448 -5.25 20.79 10.73
CA ARG A 448 -4.05 20.58 11.56
C ARG A 448 -2.96 21.61 11.26
N ILE A 449 -2.70 21.89 9.97
CA ILE A 449 -1.73 22.92 9.54
C ILE A 449 -2.17 24.31 10.01
N PHE A 450 -3.45 24.66 9.85
CA PHE A 450 -3.98 25.96 10.24
C PHE A 450 -3.87 26.21 11.76
N GLU A 451 -4.12 25.19 12.58
CA GLU A 451 -3.95 25.25 14.04
C GLU A 451 -2.51 25.49 14.50
N CYS A 452 -1.52 25.33 13.62
CA CYS A 452 -0.11 25.55 13.94
C CYS A 452 0.33 27.01 13.74
N LEU A 453 -0.49 27.85 13.12
CA LEU A 453 -0.10 29.20 12.73
C LEU A 453 -0.02 30.15 13.95
N PRO A 454 1.04 31.00 14.02
CA PRO A 454 1.21 32.01 15.07
C PRO A 454 0.30 33.22 14.92
N ILE A 455 0.03 33.89 16.03
CA ILE A 455 -0.61 35.21 16.07
C ILE A 455 0.50 36.24 16.29
N PHE A 456 0.63 37.20 15.37
CA PHE A 456 1.62 38.27 15.47
C PHE A 456 1.02 39.46 16.23
N GLU A 457 1.66 39.87 17.34
CA GLU A 457 1.18 40.98 18.18
C GLU A 457 1.61 42.36 17.64
N ASP A 458 2.79 42.46 17.01
CA ASP A 458 3.36 43.69 16.45
C ASP A 458 3.23 43.69 14.92
N LEU A 459 2.32 44.50 14.39
CA LEU A 459 2.06 44.65 12.97
C LEU A 459 2.65 45.96 12.44
N ASP A 460 3.63 45.87 11.55
CA ASP A 460 4.15 47.02 10.81
C ASP A 460 3.23 47.32 9.61
N ASP A 461 2.20 48.15 9.84
CA ASP A 461 1.16 48.55 8.86
C ASP A 461 1.69 49.33 7.63
N THR A 462 3.01 49.46 7.46
CA THR A 462 3.64 50.20 6.36
C THR A 462 3.91 49.38 5.09
N GLU A 463 3.71 48.06 5.14
CA GLU A 463 3.93 47.17 3.98
C GLU A 463 2.77 47.23 2.97
N GLU A 464 3.10 47.30 1.67
CA GLU A 464 2.09 47.27 0.61
C GLU A 464 1.45 45.87 0.50
N LEU A 465 0.10 45.83 0.51
CA LEU A 465 -0.70 44.62 0.33
C LEU A 465 -0.32 43.91 -0.99
N THR A 466 0.34 42.76 -0.88
CA THR A 466 0.58 41.89 -2.03
C THR A 466 -0.62 40.97 -2.22
N SER A 467 -1.32 41.07 -3.34
CA SER A 467 -2.47 40.21 -3.62
C SER A 467 -2.02 38.75 -3.79
N MET A 468 -2.71 37.82 -3.12
CA MET A 468 -2.43 36.38 -3.17
C MET A 468 -2.34 35.80 -4.60
N ASP A 469 -3.09 36.38 -5.55
CA ASP A 469 -3.06 36.06 -6.98
C ASP A 469 -1.64 36.17 -7.61
N ALA A 470 -0.76 37.01 -7.05
CA ALA A 470 0.60 37.18 -7.56
C ALA A 470 1.48 35.93 -7.36
N PHE A 471 1.11 35.05 -6.42
CA PHE A 471 1.86 33.85 -6.07
C PHE A 471 1.39 32.59 -6.82
N LEU A 472 0.29 32.69 -7.59
CA LEU A 472 -0.23 31.61 -8.45
C LEU A 472 0.83 30.94 -9.33
N PRO A 473 1.73 31.66 -10.03
CA PRO A 473 2.73 31.04 -10.91
C PRO A 473 3.73 30.15 -10.18
N PHE A 474 3.82 30.28 -8.84
CA PHE A 474 4.76 29.56 -8.00
C PHE A 474 4.10 28.48 -7.15
N ALA A 475 2.76 28.41 -7.14
CA ALA A 475 1.96 27.47 -6.34
C ALA A 475 1.99 26.03 -6.87
N ASP A 476 2.60 25.79 -8.04
CA ASP A 476 2.81 24.44 -8.59
C ASP A 476 3.73 23.58 -7.72
N THR A 477 4.65 24.22 -6.98
CA THR A 477 5.56 23.52 -6.06
C THR A 477 5.62 24.24 -4.72
N ALA A 478 5.59 23.49 -3.62
CA ALA A 478 5.71 24.05 -2.27
C ALA A 478 6.99 24.89 -2.11
N LEU A 479 8.10 24.40 -2.70
CA LEU A 479 9.38 25.10 -2.68
C LEU A 479 9.36 26.43 -3.45
N GLY A 480 8.68 26.47 -4.59
CA GLY A 480 8.51 27.70 -5.38
C GLY A 480 7.73 28.74 -4.61
N LEU A 481 6.60 28.33 -4.01
CA LEU A 481 5.75 29.20 -3.21
C LEU A 481 6.46 29.72 -1.95
N PHE A 482 7.18 28.85 -1.22
CA PHE A 482 7.95 29.27 -0.05
C PHE A 482 8.98 30.36 -0.38
N LYS A 483 9.75 30.20 -1.48
CA LYS A 483 10.72 31.20 -1.92
C LYS A 483 10.06 32.53 -2.31
N ALA A 484 8.86 32.49 -2.88
CA ALA A 484 8.12 33.67 -3.26
C ALA A 484 7.57 34.44 -2.04
N ILE A 485 7.22 33.74 -0.96
CA ILE A 485 6.68 34.31 0.30
C ILE A 485 7.81 34.73 1.27
N GLN A 486 9.04 34.24 1.07
CA GLN A 486 10.20 34.57 1.92
C GLN A 486 10.43 36.08 2.19
N PRO A 487 10.28 37.02 1.22
CA PRO A 487 10.50 38.45 1.48
C PRO A 487 9.33 39.14 2.22
N ILE A 488 8.23 38.44 2.48
CA ILE A 488 7.00 39.01 3.06
C ILE A 488 7.13 39.10 4.59
N GLY A 489 6.71 40.24 5.16
CA GLY A 489 6.70 40.52 6.60
C GLY A 489 5.45 40.01 7.33
N SER A 490 5.38 40.27 8.64
CA SER A 490 4.33 39.75 9.54
C SER A 490 2.92 40.25 9.21
N TYR A 491 2.80 41.51 8.76
CA TYR A 491 1.50 42.12 8.43
C TYR A 491 0.83 41.42 7.26
N CYS A 492 1.54 41.31 6.13
CA CYS A 492 1.03 40.64 4.95
C CYS A 492 0.76 39.15 5.23
N LEU A 493 1.63 38.45 5.97
CA LEU A 493 1.39 37.06 6.37
C LEU A 493 0.09 36.88 7.15
N THR A 494 -0.23 37.79 8.06
CA THR A 494 -1.49 37.75 8.83
C THR A 494 -2.71 37.82 7.90
N GLN A 495 -2.67 38.71 6.90
CA GLN A 495 -3.76 38.80 5.90
C GLN A 495 -3.85 37.56 5.01
N MET A 496 -2.71 36.95 4.66
CA MET A 496 -2.68 35.69 3.91
C MET A 496 -3.31 34.56 4.75
N MET A 497 -3.13 34.57 6.07
CA MET A 497 -3.75 33.64 7.00
C MET A 497 -5.26 33.87 7.14
N ASP A 498 -5.72 35.12 7.20
CA ASP A 498 -7.15 35.44 7.19
C ASP A 498 -7.82 34.98 5.87
N THR A 499 -7.12 35.17 4.76
CA THR A 499 -7.56 34.69 3.44
C THR A 499 -7.60 33.17 3.40
N LEU A 500 -6.58 32.50 3.95
CA LEU A 500 -6.57 31.04 4.13
C LEU A 500 -7.77 30.58 4.97
N GLN A 501 -8.11 31.25 6.07
CA GLN A 501 -9.26 30.90 6.90
C GLN A 501 -10.57 30.97 6.09
N SER A 502 -10.75 32.00 5.26
CA SER A 502 -11.90 32.13 4.35
C SER A 502 -11.96 30.99 3.31
N HIS A 503 -10.81 30.65 2.72
CA HIS A 503 -10.69 29.54 1.77
C HIS A 503 -10.97 28.19 2.44
N LEU A 504 -10.46 27.96 3.66
CA LEU A 504 -10.70 26.75 4.44
C LEU A 504 -12.17 26.60 4.82
N GLY A 505 -12.84 27.66 5.27
CA GLY A 505 -14.27 27.61 5.56
C GLY A 505 -15.10 27.25 4.33
N SER A 506 -14.70 27.74 3.16
CA SER A 506 -15.31 27.39 1.89
C SER A 506 -14.99 25.95 1.44
N ALA A 507 -13.76 25.49 1.67
CA ALA A 507 -13.30 24.13 1.34
C ALA A 507 -13.95 23.08 2.24
N GLU A 508 -14.17 23.39 3.53
CA GLU A 508 -14.88 22.53 4.48
C GLU A 508 -16.31 22.27 4.01
N VAL A 509 -17.01 23.32 3.60
CA VAL A 509 -18.37 23.21 3.03
C VAL A 509 -18.35 22.30 1.81
N LEU A 510 -17.45 22.53 0.85
CA LEU A 510 -17.36 21.67 -0.34
C LEU A 510 -16.97 20.21 -0.01
N SER A 511 -16.11 20.01 1.00
CA SER A 511 -15.68 18.68 1.45
C SER A 511 -16.84 17.89 2.05
N ARG A 512 -17.77 18.54 2.77
CA ARG A 512 -18.98 17.91 3.32
C ARG A 512 -19.81 17.22 2.24
N TYR A 513 -19.83 17.78 1.03
CA TYR A 513 -20.59 17.26 -0.11
C TYR A 513 -19.70 16.55 -1.15
N HIS A 514 -18.50 16.10 -0.77
CA HIS A 514 -17.57 15.37 -1.66
C HIS A 514 -17.22 16.13 -2.96
N ALA A 515 -17.29 17.47 -2.92
CA ALA A 515 -16.96 18.36 -4.04
C ALA A 515 -15.67 19.15 -3.75
N SER A 516 -14.73 18.57 -3.01
CA SER A 516 -13.48 19.20 -2.61
C SER A 516 -12.64 19.63 -3.82
N VAL A 517 -12.05 20.82 -3.74
CA VAL A 517 -11.08 21.34 -4.71
C VAL A 517 -9.78 21.74 -3.98
N PRO A 518 -8.61 21.61 -4.62
CA PRO A 518 -7.33 22.02 -4.01
C PRO A 518 -7.34 23.50 -3.64
N LEU A 519 -6.65 23.89 -2.56
CA LEU A 519 -6.62 25.30 -2.11
C LEU A 519 -6.03 26.27 -3.15
N ARG A 520 -5.08 25.83 -3.98
CA ARG A 520 -4.60 26.59 -5.14
C ARG A 520 -5.70 27.06 -6.09
N TRP A 521 -6.80 26.32 -6.18
CA TRP A 521 -7.93 26.66 -7.04
C TRP A 521 -8.57 28.00 -6.64
N TYR A 522 -8.56 28.32 -5.34
CA TYR A 522 -9.11 29.55 -4.74
C TYR A 522 -8.26 30.79 -5.03
N LEU A 523 -6.96 30.60 -5.29
CA LEU A 523 -6.05 31.72 -5.59
C LEU A 523 -6.34 32.35 -6.96
N SER A 524 -7.02 31.66 -7.86
CA SER A 524 -7.34 32.16 -9.20
C SER A 524 -8.82 32.48 -9.37
N LYS A 525 -9.13 33.51 -10.16
CA LYS A 525 -10.49 33.81 -10.57
C LYS A 525 -10.96 32.78 -11.61
N GLN A 526 -11.80 31.86 -11.15
CA GLN A 526 -12.29 30.74 -11.96
C GLN A 526 -13.35 31.20 -12.96
N PRO A 527 -13.38 30.62 -14.17
CA PRO A 527 -14.41 30.96 -15.16
C PRO A 527 -15.79 30.47 -14.71
N VAL A 528 -16.84 31.11 -15.26
CA VAL A 528 -18.25 30.83 -14.92
C VAL A 528 -18.58 29.34 -15.08
N GLU A 529 -18.17 28.73 -16.20
CA GLU A 529 -18.38 27.31 -16.46
C GLU A 529 -17.77 26.39 -15.39
N SER A 530 -16.58 26.70 -14.87
CA SER A 530 -15.93 25.88 -13.84
C SER A 530 -16.65 26.00 -12.50
N GLN A 531 -17.06 27.21 -12.11
CA GLN A 531 -17.91 27.41 -10.93
C GLN A 531 -19.24 26.66 -11.07
N ARG A 532 -19.86 26.72 -12.26
CA ARG A 532 -21.13 26.03 -12.55
C ARG A 532 -20.98 24.51 -12.43
N GLN A 533 -19.93 23.93 -12.98
CA GLN A 533 -19.66 22.50 -12.86
C GLN A 533 -19.43 22.08 -11.41
N LEU A 534 -18.74 22.90 -10.61
CA LEU A 534 -18.53 22.64 -9.19
C LEU A 534 -19.85 22.69 -8.40
N CYS A 535 -20.70 23.67 -8.69
CA CYS A 535 -22.04 23.80 -8.12
C CYS A 535 -22.93 22.59 -8.46
N ILE A 536 -22.91 22.12 -9.72
CA ILE A 536 -23.61 20.90 -10.15
C ILE A 536 -23.04 19.66 -9.44
N ARG A 537 -21.72 19.56 -9.30
CA ARG A 537 -21.08 18.44 -8.60
C ARG A 537 -21.50 18.41 -7.13
N MET A 538 -21.48 19.55 -6.45
CA MET A 538 -21.92 19.68 -5.05
C MET A 538 -23.38 19.20 -4.88
N ALA A 539 -24.29 19.68 -5.73
CA ALA A 539 -25.71 19.31 -5.64
C ALA A 539 -25.98 17.84 -6.01
N SER A 540 -25.28 17.30 -7.01
CA SER A 540 -25.44 15.90 -7.45
C SER A 540 -24.77 14.87 -6.54
N GLN A 541 -23.67 15.21 -5.88
CA GLN A 541 -23.03 14.34 -4.89
C GLN A 541 -23.84 14.32 -3.58
N ALA A 542 -24.41 15.47 -3.17
CA ALA A 542 -25.37 15.52 -2.07
C ALA A 542 -26.61 14.64 -2.34
N ALA A 543 -27.05 14.58 -3.60
CA ALA A 543 -28.11 13.70 -4.07
C ALA A 543 -27.78 12.18 -4.03
N GLY A 544 -26.55 11.79 -3.65
CA GLY A 544 -26.15 10.39 -3.52
C GLY A 544 -25.41 9.81 -4.72
N GLY A 545 -24.95 10.65 -5.65
CA GLY A 545 -24.15 10.24 -6.81
C GLY A 545 -24.84 9.25 -7.75
N VAL A 546 -24.18 8.91 -8.86
CA VAL A 546 -24.68 7.88 -9.79
C VAL A 546 -24.48 6.47 -9.23
N GLU A 547 -23.57 6.30 -8.25
CA GLU A 547 -23.10 4.99 -7.79
C GLU A 547 -23.43 4.67 -6.32
N SER A 548 -23.78 5.66 -5.48
CA SER A 548 -23.85 5.50 -4.01
C SER A 548 -25.22 5.71 -3.37
N GLY A 549 -26.31 5.77 -4.15
CA GLY A 549 -27.66 5.48 -3.65
C GLY A 549 -28.09 6.21 -2.38
N GLY A 550 -27.87 7.52 -2.30
CA GLY A 550 -28.69 8.47 -1.53
C GLY A 550 -28.86 8.26 -0.02
N ALA A 551 -28.06 7.42 0.65
CA ALA A 551 -28.30 7.06 2.05
C ALA A 551 -27.90 8.14 3.09
N GLN A 552 -27.22 9.22 2.70
CA GLN A 552 -26.72 10.25 3.63
C GLN A 552 -27.68 11.44 3.82
N PHE A 553 -28.52 11.76 2.82
CA PHE A 553 -29.47 12.89 2.85
C PHE A 553 -30.91 12.40 2.94
N ASP A 554 -31.23 11.76 4.06
CA ASP A 554 -32.57 11.23 4.30
C ASP A 554 -33.56 12.24 4.89
N HIS A 555 -33.06 13.31 5.51
CA HIS A 555 -33.87 14.30 6.20
C HIS A 555 -34.05 15.57 5.37
N ASP A 556 -35.23 16.17 5.49
CA ASP A 556 -35.55 17.43 4.81
C ASP A 556 -34.67 18.60 5.28
N ASN A 557 -34.09 18.50 6.49
CA ASN A 557 -33.19 19.53 7.04
C ASN A 557 -31.84 19.56 6.30
N ASP A 558 -31.28 18.40 5.96
CA ASP A 558 -29.99 18.28 5.29
C ASP A 558 -30.02 18.98 3.91
N TRP A 559 -31.16 18.90 3.21
CA TRP A 559 -31.39 19.60 1.94
C TRP A 559 -31.55 21.12 2.09
N ARG A 560 -32.09 21.59 3.22
CA ARG A 560 -32.16 23.03 3.52
C ARG A 560 -30.76 23.57 3.83
N GLU A 561 -29.98 22.81 4.60
CA GLU A 561 -28.57 23.13 4.87
C GLU A 561 -27.72 23.17 3.59
N LEU A 562 -27.94 22.24 2.65
CA LEU A 562 -27.29 22.29 1.33
C LEU A 562 -27.60 23.60 0.60
N LEU A 563 -28.86 24.02 0.60
CA LEU A 563 -29.25 25.26 -0.08
C LEU A 563 -28.60 26.48 0.59
N ASP A 564 -28.62 26.54 1.91
CA ASP A 564 -27.99 27.61 2.68
C ASP A 564 -26.48 27.64 2.47
N ASP A 565 -25.81 26.48 2.42
CA ASP A 565 -24.39 26.34 2.12
C ASP A 565 -24.07 26.78 0.67
N MET A 566 -24.88 26.42 -0.32
CA MET A 566 -24.72 26.87 -1.71
C MET A 566 -24.86 28.40 -1.83
N LEU A 567 -25.78 29.01 -1.08
CA LEU A 567 -25.96 30.46 -1.01
C LEU A 567 -24.83 31.14 -0.21
N ARG A 568 -24.31 30.48 0.83
CA ARG A 568 -23.13 30.95 1.57
C ARG A 568 -21.89 30.98 0.70
N LEU A 569 -21.69 29.99 -0.17
CA LEU A 569 -20.61 29.95 -1.15
C LEU A 569 -20.77 31.00 -2.27
N TYR A 570 -21.98 31.54 -2.48
CA TYR A 570 -22.20 32.71 -3.33
C TYR A 570 -21.71 34.01 -2.65
N GLY A 571 -21.92 34.12 -1.33
CA GLY A 571 -21.33 35.18 -0.49
C GLY A 571 -21.57 36.59 -1.01
N ASP A 572 -22.80 36.90 -1.45
CA ASP A 572 -23.22 38.19 -2.02
C ASP A 572 -22.34 38.69 -3.18
N GLY A 573 -21.80 37.78 -4.00
CA GLY A 573 -20.94 38.12 -5.13
C GLY A 573 -19.45 38.23 -4.79
N HIS A 574 -19.06 37.85 -3.57
CA HIS A 574 -17.67 37.78 -3.14
C HIS A 574 -17.19 36.35 -2.82
N GLY A 575 -18.08 35.35 -2.88
CA GLY A 575 -17.74 33.95 -2.66
C GLY A 575 -17.23 33.20 -3.91
N ILE A 576 -17.01 31.89 -3.77
CA ILE A 576 -16.57 31.02 -4.87
C ILE A 576 -17.54 31.04 -6.05
N PHE A 577 -18.85 31.11 -5.79
CA PHE A 577 -19.88 31.12 -6.83
C PHE A 577 -20.26 32.54 -7.26
N ALA A 578 -19.44 33.55 -6.95
CA ALA A 578 -19.72 34.96 -7.20
C ALA A 578 -20.16 35.29 -8.64
N LEU A 579 -19.66 34.56 -9.64
CA LEU A 579 -19.98 34.82 -11.05
C LEU A 579 -21.29 34.16 -11.51
N ILE A 580 -21.84 33.22 -10.75
CA ILE A 580 -23.10 32.53 -11.07
C ILE A 580 -24.27 33.37 -10.57
N LYS A 581 -25.33 33.48 -11.37
CA LYS A 581 -26.55 34.16 -10.92
C LYS A 581 -27.26 33.32 -9.85
N PRO A 582 -27.83 33.91 -8.80
CA PRO A 582 -28.58 33.16 -7.77
C PRO A 582 -29.70 32.28 -8.36
N ALA A 583 -30.37 32.76 -9.42
CA ALA A 583 -31.39 31.98 -10.11
C ALA A 583 -30.86 30.66 -10.70
N GLU A 584 -29.62 30.64 -11.17
CA GLU A 584 -29.00 29.44 -11.75
C GLU A 584 -28.55 28.45 -10.66
N ILE A 585 -28.09 28.94 -9.50
CA ILE A 585 -27.79 28.10 -8.33
C ILE A 585 -29.06 27.39 -7.85
N MET A 586 -30.17 28.12 -7.75
CA MET A 586 -31.47 27.56 -7.39
C MET A 586 -31.96 26.52 -8.42
N GLU A 587 -31.77 26.79 -9.71
CA GLU A 587 -32.11 25.86 -10.79
C GLU A 587 -31.38 24.51 -10.65
N ILE A 588 -30.06 24.56 -10.40
CA ILE A 588 -29.23 23.38 -10.18
C ILE A 588 -29.66 22.61 -8.93
N PHE A 589 -29.95 23.32 -7.83
CA PHE A 589 -30.46 22.73 -6.60
C PHE A 589 -31.79 22.00 -6.82
N TYR A 590 -32.78 22.67 -7.43
CA TYR A 590 -34.11 22.06 -7.65
C TYR A 590 -34.07 20.90 -8.63
N ASN A 591 -33.25 20.97 -9.68
CA ASN A 591 -33.06 19.84 -10.59
C ASN A 591 -32.54 18.60 -9.82
N SER A 592 -31.54 18.80 -8.96
CA SER A 592 -30.98 17.74 -8.12
C SER A 592 -31.99 17.20 -7.09
N LEU A 593 -32.76 18.08 -6.45
CA LEU A 593 -33.80 17.72 -5.47
C LEU A 593 -34.95 16.91 -6.11
N LEU A 594 -35.39 17.30 -7.30
CA LEU A 594 -36.46 16.62 -8.03
C LEU A 594 -36.01 15.22 -8.49
N ARG A 595 -34.77 15.08 -8.99
CA ARG A 595 -34.15 13.79 -9.35
C ARG A 595 -34.05 12.81 -8.19
N CYS A 596 -33.92 13.31 -6.96
CA CYS A 596 -33.93 12.47 -5.75
C CYS A 596 -35.33 11.99 -5.34
N GLY A 597 -36.39 12.44 -6.01
CA GLY A 597 -37.76 12.09 -5.67
C GLY A 597 -38.28 12.75 -4.38
N ARG A 598 -37.64 13.82 -3.89
CA ARG A 598 -38.02 14.55 -2.66
C ARG A 598 -39.12 15.57 -2.94
N PHE A 599 -40.24 15.11 -3.50
CA PHE A 599 -41.32 15.96 -4.01
C PHE A 599 -42.04 16.80 -2.95
N ARG A 600 -42.13 16.30 -1.71
CA ARG A 600 -42.76 17.04 -0.61
C ARG A 600 -41.98 18.29 -0.25
N LEU A 601 -40.66 18.14 -0.04
CA LEU A 601 -39.77 19.25 0.24
C LEU A 601 -39.69 20.21 -0.96
N ALA A 602 -39.60 19.68 -2.18
CA ALA A 602 -39.64 20.50 -3.39
C ALA A 602 -40.91 21.36 -3.43
N LYS A 603 -42.07 20.80 -3.08
CA LYS A 603 -43.34 21.54 -3.02
C LYS A 603 -43.31 22.64 -1.96
N GLU A 604 -42.79 22.38 -0.77
CA GLU A 604 -42.66 23.40 0.29
C GLU A 604 -41.72 24.53 -0.13
N LEU A 605 -40.55 24.21 -0.67
CA LEU A 605 -39.53 25.19 -1.04
C LEU A 605 -39.91 25.98 -2.31
N LEU A 606 -40.56 25.35 -3.30
CA LEU A 606 -40.99 26.03 -4.53
C LEU A 606 -42.19 26.96 -4.29
N LEU A 607 -43.10 26.59 -3.38
CA LEU A 607 -44.23 27.44 -2.97
C LEU A 607 -43.80 28.59 -2.04
N GLY A 608 -42.54 28.62 -1.61
CA GLY A 608 -41.91 29.76 -0.94
C GLY A 608 -41.94 31.02 -1.81
N THR A 609 -42.32 32.15 -1.21
CA THR A 609 -42.49 33.43 -1.93
C THR A 609 -41.22 33.97 -2.58
N GLU A 610 -40.03 33.58 -2.10
CA GLU A 610 -38.75 34.05 -2.65
C GLU A 610 -38.36 33.27 -3.90
N THR A 611 -38.55 31.96 -3.89
CA THR A 611 -38.24 31.05 -4.99
C THR A 611 -39.05 31.34 -6.24
N THR A 612 -40.36 31.57 -6.05
CA THR A 612 -41.29 31.90 -7.15
C THR A 612 -40.93 33.26 -7.77
N ARG A 613 -40.36 34.19 -6.99
CA ARG A 613 -39.90 35.50 -7.49
C ARG A 613 -38.59 35.42 -8.26
N ILE A 614 -37.69 34.51 -7.89
CA ILE A 614 -36.34 34.42 -8.48
C ILE A 614 -36.34 33.62 -9.80
N LEU A 615 -37.02 32.47 -9.85
CA LEU A 615 -37.00 31.56 -11.02
C LEU A 615 -38.13 31.83 -12.02
N GLY A 616 -39.29 32.28 -11.54
CA GLY A 616 -40.51 32.41 -12.34
C GLY A 616 -41.23 31.07 -12.55
N ILE A 617 -42.57 31.12 -12.68
CA ILE A 617 -43.44 29.93 -12.73
C ILE A 617 -43.16 29.07 -13.98
N ASP A 618 -42.85 29.69 -15.12
CA ASP A 618 -42.59 28.97 -16.36
C ASP A 618 -41.33 28.09 -16.28
N LYS A 619 -40.23 28.59 -15.69
CA LYS A 619 -39.01 27.79 -15.54
C LYS A 619 -39.18 26.66 -14.54
N ILE A 620 -39.91 26.89 -13.45
CA ILE A 620 -40.21 25.84 -12.47
C ILE A 620 -41.04 24.73 -13.11
N ARG A 621 -42.01 25.09 -13.96
CA ARG A 621 -42.79 24.12 -14.75
C ARG A 621 -41.86 23.27 -15.62
N ASP A 622 -40.98 23.91 -16.38
CA ASP A 622 -40.09 23.21 -17.31
C ASP A 622 -39.16 22.25 -16.55
N LEU A 623 -38.61 22.64 -15.39
CA LEU A 623 -37.83 21.75 -14.51
C LEU A 623 -38.60 20.53 -14.00
N VAL A 624 -39.87 20.72 -13.61
CA VAL A 624 -40.71 19.61 -13.13
C VAL A 624 -41.05 18.63 -14.26
N ILE A 625 -41.29 19.14 -15.46
CA ILE A 625 -41.54 18.32 -16.65
C ILE A 625 -40.26 17.56 -17.04
N ASP A 626 -39.11 18.21 -17.06
CA ASP A 626 -37.84 17.56 -17.39
C ASP A 626 -37.49 16.43 -16.39
N ALA A 627 -37.71 16.67 -15.10
CA ALA A 627 -37.53 15.63 -14.08
C ALA A 627 -38.54 14.48 -14.22
N GLU A 628 -39.80 14.78 -14.54
CA GLU A 628 -40.81 13.74 -14.85
C GLU A 628 -40.37 12.91 -16.05
N HIS A 629 -39.85 13.56 -17.09
CA HIS A 629 -39.42 12.86 -18.29
C HIS A 629 -38.34 11.82 -17.96
N GLU A 630 -37.37 12.20 -17.12
CA GLU A 630 -36.29 11.32 -16.68
C GLU A 630 -36.81 10.11 -15.87
N PHE A 631 -37.77 10.31 -14.97
CA PHE A 631 -38.37 9.18 -14.22
C PHE A 631 -39.18 8.25 -15.12
N PHE A 632 -39.95 8.81 -16.05
CA PHE A 632 -40.79 8.04 -16.95
C PHE A 632 -39.95 7.22 -17.95
N ASP A 633 -38.92 7.82 -18.53
CA ASP A 633 -38.07 7.19 -19.54
C ASP A 633 -37.20 6.07 -18.93
N ASN A 634 -36.81 6.23 -17.66
CA ASN A 634 -36.06 5.21 -16.89
C ASN A 634 -36.96 4.19 -16.17
N ALA A 635 -38.27 4.16 -16.44
CA ALA A 635 -39.16 3.22 -15.74
C ALA A 635 -39.17 1.82 -16.36
N ASP A 636 -38.88 0.81 -15.53
CA ASP A 636 -38.91 -0.60 -15.95
C ASP A 636 -40.33 -1.16 -16.12
N THR A 637 -41.29 -0.60 -15.38
CA THR A 637 -42.69 -1.03 -15.41
C THR A 637 -43.59 0.19 -15.55
N GLY A 638 -44.69 0.09 -16.29
CA GLY A 638 -45.67 1.17 -16.36
C GLY A 638 -46.58 1.26 -15.14
N ASN A 639 -46.27 0.60 -14.02
CA ASN A 639 -47.14 0.65 -12.85
C ASN A 639 -47.10 2.02 -12.17
N MET A 640 -48.20 2.80 -12.24
CA MET A 640 -48.27 4.14 -11.65
C MET A 640 -48.13 4.18 -10.12
N HIS A 641 -48.20 3.03 -9.44
CA HIS A 641 -48.14 2.94 -7.98
C HIS A 641 -46.80 2.45 -7.45
N THR A 642 -45.86 2.04 -8.30
CA THR A 642 -44.57 1.49 -7.88
C THR A 642 -43.43 1.94 -8.77
N GLY A 643 -42.22 2.06 -8.22
CA GLY A 643 -41.01 2.41 -8.98
C GLY A 643 -41.04 3.82 -9.57
N ASN A 644 -40.28 4.02 -10.65
CA ASN A 644 -40.05 5.33 -11.24
C ASN A 644 -41.33 5.96 -11.82
N MET A 645 -42.32 5.17 -12.27
CA MET A 645 -43.62 5.71 -12.71
C MET A 645 -44.42 6.35 -11.58
N LYS A 646 -44.32 5.83 -10.36
CA LYS A 646 -44.91 6.48 -9.19
C LYS A 646 -44.22 7.82 -8.92
N GLN A 647 -42.90 7.86 -9.04
CA GLN A 647 -42.10 9.07 -8.86
C GLN A 647 -42.43 10.12 -9.93
N ALA A 648 -42.54 9.74 -11.20
CA ALA A 648 -43.00 10.60 -12.29
C ALA A 648 -44.36 11.24 -11.97
N ARG A 649 -45.31 10.43 -11.49
CA ARG A 649 -46.65 10.89 -11.07
C ARG A 649 -46.58 11.85 -9.87
N GLU A 650 -45.78 11.55 -8.86
CA GLU A 650 -45.61 12.40 -7.68
C GLU A 650 -44.89 13.71 -8.03
N CYS A 651 -43.95 13.70 -8.98
CA CYS A 651 -43.27 14.88 -9.52
C CYS A 651 -44.26 15.89 -10.09
N LEU A 652 -45.19 15.45 -10.94
CA LEU A 652 -46.22 16.32 -11.52
C LEU A 652 -47.18 16.91 -10.48
N ASN A 653 -47.34 16.27 -9.31
CA ASN A 653 -48.19 16.75 -8.21
C ASN A 653 -47.52 17.81 -7.32
N VAL A 654 -46.24 18.13 -7.57
CA VAL A 654 -45.51 19.22 -6.89
C VAL A 654 -46.17 20.57 -7.20
N LEU A 655 -46.52 20.79 -8.47
CA LEU A 655 -47.17 22.01 -8.94
C LEU A 655 -48.71 21.86 -9.02
N PRO A 656 -49.47 22.96 -8.95
CA PRO A 656 -50.90 22.93 -9.30
C PRO A 656 -51.11 22.42 -10.73
N THR A 657 -52.19 21.67 -10.97
CA THR A 657 -52.48 21.06 -12.28
C THR A 657 -52.65 22.11 -13.38
N MET A 658 -51.66 22.19 -14.26
CA MET A 658 -51.63 22.97 -15.49
C MET A 658 -51.98 22.08 -16.70
N PRO A 659 -52.41 22.65 -17.85
CA PRO A 659 -52.81 21.86 -19.02
C PRO A 659 -51.67 20.98 -19.58
N GLU A 660 -50.42 21.41 -19.53
CA GLU A 660 -49.25 20.62 -19.95
C GLU A 660 -48.97 19.46 -18.99
N THR A 661 -48.95 19.73 -17.69
CA THR A 661 -48.79 18.73 -16.62
C THR A 661 -49.89 17.67 -16.68
N LYS A 662 -51.11 18.06 -17.06
CA LYS A 662 -52.24 17.13 -17.22
C LYS A 662 -52.02 16.16 -18.38
N LYS A 663 -51.44 16.62 -19.50
CA LYS A 663 -51.14 15.73 -20.65
C LYS A 663 -50.14 14.64 -20.28
N GLU A 664 -49.08 15.00 -19.54
CA GLU A 664 -48.11 14.01 -19.05
C GLU A 664 -48.73 13.06 -18.01
N MET A 665 -49.61 13.58 -17.13
CA MET A 665 -50.36 12.74 -16.19
C MET A 665 -51.27 11.73 -16.92
N ASP A 666 -51.98 12.18 -17.95
CA ASP A 666 -52.84 11.33 -18.78
C ASP A 666 -52.00 10.24 -19.50
N LEU A 667 -50.79 10.57 -19.94
CA LEU A 667 -49.86 9.62 -20.55
C LEU A 667 -49.36 8.56 -19.56
N ILE A 668 -49.05 8.93 -18.31
CA ILE A 668 -48.71 8.00 -17.23
C ILE A 668 -49.86 7.01 -16.99
N GLU A 669 -51.09 7.51 -16.91
CA GLU A 669 -52.27 6.68 -16.70
C GLU A 669 -52.54 5.74 -17.89
N ALA A 670 -52.33 6.21 -19.12
CA ALA A 670 -52.44 5.39 -20.31
C ALA A 670 -51.37 4.28 -20.34
N THR A 671 -50.13 4.62 -19.97
CA THR A 671 -49.01 3.68 -19.89
C THR A 671 -49.27 2.59 -18.85
N HIS A 672 -49.85 2.95 -17.71
CA HIS A 672 -50.28 1.99 -16.70
C HIS A 672 -51.34 1.02 -17.21
N ALA A 673 -52.38 1.55 -17.85
CA ALA A 673 -53.43 0.72 -18.41
C ALA A 673 -52.88 -0.27 -19.45
N LEU A 674 -52.04 0.19 -20.39
CA LEU A 674 -51.45 -0.65 -21.43
C LEU A 674 -50.52 -1.73 -20.85
N THR A 675 -49.51 -1.34 -20.07
CA THR A 675 -48.42 -2.23 -19.69
C THR A 675 -48.72 -3.08 -18.46
N TRP A 676 -49.54 -2.59 -17.51
CA TRP A 676 -49.80 -3.27 -16.24
C TRP A 676 -51.20 -3.89 -16.20
N THR A 677 -52.24 -3.11 -16.47
CA THR A 677 -53.63 -3.60 -16.41
C THR A 677 -53.91 -4.60 -17.53
N TYR A 678 -53.52 -4.24 -18.76
CA TYR A 678 -53.73 -5.06 -19.94
C TYR A 678 -52.45 -5.69 -20.47
N GLN A 679 -51.31 -5.63 -19.77
CA GLN A 679 -50.08 -6.38 -20.11
C GLN A 679 -49.78 -6.48 -21.62
N THR A 680 -49.88 -5.37 -22.34
CA THR A 680 -49.80 -5.36 -23.79
C THR A 680 -48.39 -5.72 -24.23
N ALA A 681 -48.30 -6.66 -25.17
CA ALA A 681 -47.04 -7.12 -25.70
C ALA A 681 -46.75 -6.40 -27.03
N ASP A 682 -45.52 -5.89 -27.19
CA ASP A 682 -45.07 -5.33 -28.46
C ASP A 682 -44.89 -6.44 -29.50
N ARG A 683 -44.33 -7.57 -29.06
CA ARG A 683 -44.17 -8.83 -29.80
C ARG A 683 -44.52 -10.00 -28.89
N PRO A 684 -44.85 -11.19 -29.42
CA PRO A 684 -45.16 -12.35 -28.58
C PRO A 684 -44.04 -12.62 -27.57
N GLY A 685 -44.31 -12.43 -26.28
CA GLY A 685 -43.35 -12.63 -25.19
C GLY A 685 -42.49 -11.41 -24.79
N ILE A 686 -42.62 -10.25 -25.44
CA ILE A 686 -41.92 -9.01 -25.08
C ILE A 686 -42.93 -7.97 -24.59
N SER A 687 -42.84 -7.58 -23.31
CA SER A 687 -43.68 -6.55 -22.71
C SER A 687 -43.34 -5.16 -23.25
N LEU A 688 -44.37 -4.34 -23.45
CA LEU A 688 -44.20 -2.95 -23.84
C LEU A 688 -43.62 -2.13 -22.68
N MET A 689 -42.55 -1.37 -22.93
CA MET A 689 -41.90 -0.52 -21.93
C MET A 689 -42.45 0.91 -21.96
N PRO A 690 -42.47 1.64 -20.83
CA PRO A 690 -42.92 3.04 -20.76
C PRO A 690 -42.29 3.95 -21.82
N ILE A 691 -40.96 3.92 -21.96
CA ILE A 691 -40.23 4.72 -22.95
C ILE A 691 -40.72 4.49 -24.39
N GLN A 692 -41.13 3.26 -24.73
CA GLN A 692 -41.66 2.92 -26.05
C GLN A 692 -43.05 3.52 -26.29
N VAL A 693 -43.87 3.65 -25.23
CA VAL A 693 -45.18 4.31 -25.31
C VAL A 693 -44.99 5.79 -25.64
N ARG A 694 -44.06 6.46 -24.95
CA ARG A 694 -43.78 7.89 -25.18
C ARG A 694 -43.18 8.16 -26.56
N GLN A 695 -42.22 7.34 -27.00
CA GLN A 695 -41.54 7.48 -28.30
C GLN A 695 -42.41 7.06 -29.50
N SER A 696 -43.60 6.47 -29.29
CA SER A 696 -44.45 6.03 -30.38
C SER A 696 -44.97 7.21 -31.22
N SER A 697 -44.68 7.17 -32.52
CA SER A 697 -45.13 8.16 -33.50
C SER A 697 -46.63 8.06 -33.76
N ASN A 698 -47.17 6.83 -33.81
CA ASN A 698 -48.59 6.55 -33.94
C ASN A 698 -49.09 5.77 -32.73
N ARG A 699 -49.70 6.48 -31.77
CA ARG A 699 -50.17 5.91 -30.51
C ARG A 699 -51.41 5.01 -30.68
N LEU A 700 -52.10 5.07 -31.83
CA LEU A 700 -53.22 4.16 -32.13
C LEU A 700 -52.77 2.71 -32.36
N ASP A 701 -51.52 2.49 -32.78
CA ASP A 701 -50.98 1.13 -32.95
C ASP A 701 -50.79 0.41 -31.62
N LEU A 702 -50.67 1.15 -30.52
CA LEU A 702 -50.67 0.56 -29.18
C LEU A 702 -52.03 -0.04 -28.84
N ILE A 703 -53.12 0.56 -29.34
CA ILE A 703 -54.48 0.05 -29.19
C ILE A 703 -54.69 -1.18 -30.08
N SER A 704 -54.17 -1.18 -31.31
CA SER A 704 -54.24 -2.38 -32.16
C SER A 704 -53.47 -3.56 -31.56
N LYS A 705 -52.31 -3.32 -30.94
CA LYS A 705 -51.56 -4.31 -30.16
C LYS A 705 -52.32 -4.81 -28.93
N LEU A 706 -53.00 -3.91 -28.19
CA LEU A 706 -53.87 -4.27 -27.08
C LEU A 706 -54.95 -5.27 -27.50
N ILE A 707 -55.64 -4.95 -28.59
CA ILE A 707 -56.75 -5.75 -29.13
C ILE A 707 -56.28 -7.15 -29.54
N ASN A 708 -55.08 -7.26 -30.11
CA ASN A 708 -54.51 -8.56 -30.48
C ASN A 708 -54.01 -9.39 -29.29
N THR A 709 -53.65 -8.73 -28.18
CA THR A 709 -53.09 -9.39 -27.00
C THR A 709 -54.21 -9.96 -26.11
N HIS A 710 -55.29 -9.20 -25.89
CA HIS A 710 -56.41 -9.60 -25.03
C HIS A 710 -57.68 -9.91 -25.80
N ARG A 711 -58.04 -11.20 -25.84
CA ARG A 711 -59.34 -11.65 -26.37
C ARG A 711 -60.48 -11.12 -25.51
N GLY A 712 -61.52 -10.59 -26.14
CA GLY A 712 -62.70 -10.08 -25.43
C GLY A 712 -62.63 -8.62 -24.96
N ILE A 713 -61.52 -7.90 -25.16
CA ILE A 713 -61.38 -6.48 -24.75
C ILE A 713 -62.44 -5.56 -25.38
N TYR A 714 -62.97 -5.94 -26.56
CA TYR A 714 -64.04 -5.24 -27.26
C TYR A 714 -65.36 -5.14 -26.47
N ARG A 715 -65.55 -5.96 -25.42
CA ARG A 715 -66.67 -5.85 -24.49
C ARG A 715 -66.54 -4.63 -23.55
N GLN A 716 -65.33 -4.08 -23.38
CA GLN A 716 -65.02 -2.90 -22.56
C GLN A 716 -64.71 -1.67 -23.45
N HIS A 717 -65.52 -1.42 -24.48
CA HIS A 717 -65.23 -0.38 -25.48
C HIS A 717 -65.10 1.04 -24.91
N GLU A 718 -65.78 1.37 -23.81
CA GLU A 718 -65.68 2.69 -23.17
C GLU A 718 -64.33 2.91 -22.50
N GLU A 719 -63.75 1.86 -21.91
CA GLU A 719 -62.43 1.92 -21.26
C GLU A 719 -61.32 2.09 -22.31
N VAL A 720 -61.41 1.39 -23.44
CA VAL A 720 -60.47 1.51 -24.55
C VAL A 720 -60.56 2.90 -25.22
N LEU A 721 -61.77 3.47 -25.32
CA LEU A 721 -61.94 4.85 -25.79
C LEU A 721 -61.36 5.87 -24.80
N ALA A 722 -61.56 5.67 -23.49
CA ALA A 722 -60.93 6.51 -22.48
C ALA A 722 -59.40 6.42 -22.56
N LEU A 723 -58.84 5.24 -22.83
CA LEU A 723 -57.42 5.03 -23.05
C LEU A 723 -56.91 5.79 -24.29
N ALA A 724 -57.63 5.76 -25.40
CA ALA A 724 -57.29 6.52 -26.61
C ALA A 724 -57.22 8.02 -26.33
N ARG A 725 -58.19 8.55 -25.57
CA ARG A 725 -58.17 9.96 -25.14
C ARG A 725 -56.95 10.28 -24.31
N LYS A 726 -56.60 9.43 -23.33
CA LYS A 726 -55.42 9.60 -22.48
C LYS A 726 -54.08 9.52 -23.23
N LEU A 727 -54.02 8.78 -24.34
CA LEU A 727 -52.86 8.73 -25.23
C LEU A 727 -52.66 10.03 -26.05
N GLY A 728 -53.55 11.03 -25.91
CA GLY A 728 -53.44 12.32 -26.58
C GLY A 728 -54.50 12.60 -27.64
N TYR A 729 -55.47 11.70 -27.82
CA TYR A 729 -56.57 11.85 -28.80
C TYR A 729 -57.86 12.40 -28.16
N GLN A 730 -57.77 13.30 -27.16
CA GLN A 730 -58.94 13.77 -26.38
C GLN A 730 -60.04 14.41 -27.24
N ASP A 731 -59.69 15.01 -28.37
CA ASP A 731 -60.60 15.70 -29.29
C ASP A 731 -60.54 15.17 -30.75
N ASP A 732 -59.98 13.96 -30.97
CA ASP A 732 -59.85 13.38 -32.31
C ASP A 732 -60.97 12.36 -32.61
N LEU A 733 -61.98 12.82 -33.36
CA LEU A 733 -63.10 11.99 -33.81
C LEU A 733 -62.67 10.84 -34.73
N LEU A 734 -61.63 11.03 -35.55
CA LEU A 734 -61.14 10.00 -36.47
C LEU A 734 -60.50 8.86 -35.68
N ALA A 735 -59.72 9.19 -34.66
CA ALA A 735 -59.15 8.22 -33.73
C ALA A 735 -60.23 7.41 -33.00
N GLU A 736 -61.26 8.07 -32.45
CA GLU A 736 -62.38 7.38 -31.77
C GLU A 736 -63.09 6.37 -32.68
N VAL A 737 -63.39 6.77 -33.93
CA VAL A 737 -64.07 5.91 -34.91
C VAL A 737 -63.17 4.75 -35.34
N LYS A 738 -61.88 5.00 -35.59
CA LYS A 738 -60.90 3.94 -35.92
C LYS A 738 -60.79 2.93 -34.77
N VAL A 739 -60.76 3.37 -33.52
CA VAL A 739 -60.72 2.48 -32.34
C VAL A 739 -61.98 1.61 -32.26
N LEU A 740 -63.16 2.19 -32.43
CA LEU A 740 -64.41 1.42 -32.44
C LEU A 740 -64.46 0.41 -33.59
N ALA A 741 -64.00 0.79 -34.77
CA ALA A 741 -63.90 -0.11 -35.92
C ALA A 741 -62.90 -1.27 -35.67
N MET A 742 -61.75 -1.00 -35.04
CA MET A 742 -60.78 -2.03 -34.64
C MET A 742 -61.39 -3.02 -33.63
N LEU A 743 -62.14 -2.54 -32.62
CA LEU A 743 -62.80 -3.40 -31.64
C LEU A 743 -63.92 -4.25 -32.27
N ALA A 744 -64.71 -3.66 -33.18
CA ALA A 744 -65.75 -4.37 -33.92
C ALA A 744 -65.16 -5.47 -34.83
N SER A 745 -64.00 -5.21 -35.43
CA SER A 745 -63.24 -6.20 -36.21
C SER A 745 -62.70 -7.35 -35.34
N ALA A 746 -62.22 -7.06 -34.14
CA ALA A 746 -61.78 -8.10 -33.22
C ALA A 746 -62.93 -8.99 -32.74
N ALA A 747 -64.07 -8.40 -32.38
CA ALA A 747 -65.30 -9.14 -32.05
C ALA A 747 -65.74 -10.05 -33.21
N LEU A 748 -65.56 -9.59 -34.45
CA LEU A 748 -65.86 -10.35 -35.66
C LEU A 748 -64.97 -11.58 -35.82
N VAL A 749 -63.66 -11.42 -35.57
CA VAL A 749 -62.66 -12.50 -35.67
C VAL A 749 -62.87 -13.57 -34.60
N ASP A 750 -63.32 -13.16 -33.40
CA ASP A 750 -63.64 -14.06 -32.28
C ASP A 750 -65.05 -14.69 -32.39
N GLU A 751 -65.76 -14.47 -33.51
CA GLU A 751 -67.11 -15.00 -33.81
C GLU A 751 -68.22 -14.47 -32.87
N GLU A 752 -67.99 -13.35 -32.16
CA GLU A 752 -69.01 -12.68 -31.35
C GLU A 752 -69.81 -11.65 -32.17
N TYR A 753 -70.70 -12.15 -33.03
CA TYR A 753 -71.42 -11.31 -33.99
C TYR A 753 -72.35 -10.27 -33.34
N GLU A 754 -72.94 -10.57 -32.18
CA GLU A 754 -73.86 -9.65 -31.49
C GLU A 754 -73.14 -8.47 -30.82
N THR A 755 -71.92 -8.67 -30.32
CA THR A 755 -71.08 -7.57 -29.80
C THR A 755 -70.51 -6.74 -30.93
N SER A 756 -70.05 -7.39 -32.02
CA SER A 756 -69.63 -6.70 -33.26
C SER A 756 -70.74 -5.82 -33.84
N TYR A 757 -71.99 -6.30 -33.87
CA TYR A 757 -73.16 -5.54 -34.29
C TYR A 757 -73.38 -4.25 -33.47
N LYS A 758 -73.34 -4.36 -32.13
CA LYS A 758 -73.50 -3.19 -31.24
C LYS A 758 -72.38 -2.17 -31.43
N LEU A 759 -71.15 -2.65 -31.64
CA LEU A 759 -70.00 -1.78 -31.91
C LEU A 759 -70.13 -1.10 -33.28
N CYS A 760 -70.60 -1.79 -34.32
CA CYS A 760 -70.92 -1.18 -35.61
C CYS A 760 -71.96 -0.05 -35.48
N GLN A 761 -73.03 -0.27 -34.71
CA GLN A 761 -74.02 0.79 -34.42
C GLN A 761 -73.38 1.99 -33.72
N ALA A 762 -72.51 1.76 -32.73
CA ALA A 762 -71.79 2.82 -32.03
C ALA A 762 -70.83 3.59 -32.96
N THR A 763 -70.11 2.90 -33.84
CA THR A 763 -69.21 3.49 -34.84
C THR A 763 -69.97 4.40 -35.81
N VAL A 764 -71.10 3.93 -36.35
CA VAL A 764 -71.95 4.70 -37.28
C VAL A 764 -72.60 5.89 -36.57
N GLY A 765 -73.12 5.69 -35.36
CA GLY A 765 -73.70 6.76 -34.57
C GLY A 765 -72.69 7.88 -34.26
N LYS A 766 -71.42 7.53 -34.03
CA LYS A 766 -70.33 8.50 -33.84
C LYS A 766 -69.93 9.20 -35.14
N ALA A 767 -69.80 8.45 -36.23
CA ALA A 767 -69.49 9.01 -37.55
C ALA A 767 -70.52 10.06 -38.00
N GLN A 768 -71.80 9.85 -37.70
CA GLN A 768 -72.89 10.77 -38.07
C GLN A 768 -73.10 11.95 -37.10
N SER A 769 -72.47 11.93 -35.92
CA SER A 769 -72.77 12.88 -34.84
C SER A 769 -72.16 14.28 -35.01
N ARG A 770 -71.13 14.45 -35.86
CA ARG A 770 -70.47 15.74 -36.13
C ARG A 770 -69.90 15.80 -37.57
N PRO A 771 -70.04 16.91 -38.30
CA PRO A 771 -69.25 17.12 -39.52
C PRO A 771 -67.78 17.34 -39.14
N ALA A 772 -66.88 16.48 -39.62
CA ALA A 772 -65.46 16.48 -39.28
C ALA A 772 -64.60 16.76 -40.52
N LYS A 773 -63.38 17.27 -40.33
CA LYS A 773 -62.44 17.58 -41.44
C LYS A 773 -62.03 16.35 -42.28
N ASN A 774 -62.14 15.15 -41.72
CA ASN A 774 -61.73 13.87 -42.34
C ASN A 774 -62.94 12.95 -42.56
N GLU A 775 -64.06 13.50 -43.02
CA GLU A 775 -65.33 12.79 -43.19
C GLU A 775 -65.19 11.54 -44.08
N ASP A 776 -64.40 11.62 -45.14
CA ASP A 776 -64.16 10.49 -46.06
C ASP A 776 -63.47 9.31 -45.37
N GLU A 777 -62.44 9.55 -44.54
CA GLU A 777 -61.74 8.48 -43.81
C GLU A 777 -62.57 7.89 -42.67
N ILE A 778 -63.36 8.74 -41.99
CA ILE A 778 -64.29 8.33 -40.93
C ILE A 778 -65.36 7.41 -41.50
N ASN A 779 -65.97 7.84 -42.59
CA ASN A 779 -66.97 7.05 -43.31
C ASN A 779 -66.34 5.77 -43.83
N HIS A 780 -65.11 5.84 -44.38
CA HIS A 780 -64.36 4.68 -44.87
C HIS A 780 -64.19 3.59 -43.80
N ALA A 781 -63.69 3.95 -42.62
CA ALA A 781 -63.49 3.00 -41.52
C ALA A 781 -64.82 2.40 -41.01
N ALA A 782 -65.88 3.20 -40.97
CA ALA A 782 -67.18 2.80 -40.46
C ALA A 782 -67.99 1.89 -41.44
N TRP A 783 -68.00 2.19 -42.74
CA TRP A 783 -68.74 1.36 -43.71
C TRP A 783 -68.06 0.00 -43.93
N GLN A 784 -66.72 -0.03 -43.93
CA GLN A 784 -65.96 -1.25 -44.23
C GLN A 784 -66.20 -2.33 -43.17
N ILE A 785 -66.22 -1.96 -41.89
CA ILE A 785 -66.50 -2.93 -40.82
C ILE A 785 -67.96 -3.41 -40.84
N CYS A 786 -68.90 -2.50 -41.14
CA CYS A 786 -70.32 -2.82 -41.29
C CYS A 786 -70.55 -3.80 -42.45
N PHE A 787 -69.91 -3.55 -43.59
CA PHE A 787 -69.98 -4.43 -44.76
C PHE A 787 -69.37 -5.81 -44.47
N ASN A 788 -68.22 -5.86 -43.78
CA ASN A 788 -67.56 -7.11 -43.41
C ASN A 788 -68.44 -8.00 -42.51
N LEU A 789 -69.14 -7.41 -41.53
CA LEU A 789 -70.09 -8.15 -40.68
C LEU A 789 -71.31 -8.64 -41.45
N GLY A 790 -71.88 -7.80 -42.33
CA GLY A 790 -73.08 -8.14 -43.11
C GLY A 790 -72.86 -9.25 -44.15
N ARG A 791 -71.65 -9.31 -44.73
CA ARG A 791 -71.27 -10.30 -45.75
C ARG A 791 -71.11 -11.73 -45.20
N LEU A 792 -70.87 -11.90 -43.90
CA LEU A 792 -70.56 -13.21 -43.32
C LEU A 792 -71.77 -14.13 -43.30
N ASP A 793 -71.71 -15.22 -44.06
CA ASP A 793 -72.75 -16.26 -44.06
C ASP A 793 -72.84 -17.05 -42.75
N ALA A 794 -71.79 -17.03 -41.93
CA ALA A 794 -71.76 -17.67 -40.61
C ALA A 794 -72.64 -16.97 -39.56
N TYR A 795 -73.04 -15.71 -39.80
CA TYR A 795 -73.96 -15.02 -38.90
C TYR A 795 -75.42 -15.36 -39.27
N GLU A 796 -76.09 -16.08 -38.38
CA GLU A 796 -77.42 -16.66 -38.63
C GLU A 796 -78.56 -15.61 -38.61
N ASP A 797 -78.39 -14.48 -37.91
CA ASP A 797 -79.42 -13.43 -37.81
C ASP A 797 -79.46 -12.55 -39.07
N LEU A 798 -80.31 -12.95 -40.01
CA LEU A 798 -80.52 -12.25 -41.28
C LEU A 798 -81.03 -10.81 -41.09
N ASN A 799 -81.85 -10.54 -40.07
CA ASN A 799 -82.40 -9.20 -39.85
C ASN A 799 -81.30 -8.23 -39.43
N ARG A 800 -80.44 -8.66 -38.49
CA ARG A 800 -79.29 -7.85 -38.06
C ARG A 800 -78.27 -7.68 -39.17
N ARG A 801 -78.01 -8.70 -40.00
CA ARG A 801 -77.14 -8.59 -41.19
C ARG A 801 -77.64 -7.54 -42.18
N LEU A 802 -78.94 -7.53 -42.47
CA LEU A 802 -79.55 -6.52 -43.33
C LEU A 802 -79.46 -5.12 -42.74
N ASP A 803 -79.60 -4.98 -41.41
CA ASP A 803 -79.46 -3.71 -40.71
C ASP A 803 -78.01 -3.17 -40.80
N VAL A 804 -76.98 -4.00 -40.57
CA VAL A 804 -75.59 -3.56 -40.71
C VAL A 804 -75.21 -3.23 -42.15
N LEU A 805 -75.75 -3.95 -43.13
CA LEU A 805 -75.58 -3.61 -44.55
C LEU A 805 -76.32 -2.31 -44.92
N ALA A 806 -77.47 -2.03 -44.31
CA ALA A 806 -78.17 -0.75 -44.46
C ALA A 806 -77.36 0.40 -43.83
N MET A 807 -76.80 0.19 -42.64
CA MET A 807 -75.86 1.13 -42.01
C MET A 807 -74.62 1.38 -42.87
N ALA A 808 -74.07 0.34 -43.51
CA ALA A 808 -72.98 0.49 -44.47
C ALA A 808 -73.40 1.33 -45.69
N LEU A 809 -74.59 1.11 -46.28
CA LEU A 809 -75.09 1.87 -47.43
C LEU A 809 -75.23 3.36 -47.17
N VAL A 810 -75.51 3.77 -45.93
CA VAL A 810 -75.59 5.19 -45.55
C VAL A 810 -74.21 5.87 -45.60
N LEU A 811 -73.14 5.12 -45.33
CA LEU A 811 -71.77 5.64 -45.21
C LEU A 811 -70.87 5.27 -46.40
N THR A 812 -71.31 4.37 -47.29
CA THR A 812 -70.49 3.88 -48.41
C THR A 812 -70.18 4.98 -49.42
N PRO A 813 -68.92 5.06 -49.90
CA PRO A 813 -68.60 5.88 -51.07
C PRO A 813 -69.34 5.35 -52.31
N PRO A 814 -69.64 6.22 -53.29
CA PRO A 814 -70.48 5.88 -54.44
C PRO A 814 -69.95 4.71 -55.28
N GLU A 815 -68.64 4.48 -55.23
CA GLU A 815 -67.94 3.42 -55.96
C GLU A 815 -68.30 2.00 -55.47
N HIS A 816 -68.60 1.83 -54.18
CA HIS A 816 -68.83 0.52 -53.55
C HIS A 816 -70.29 0.22 -53.24
N ILE A 817 -71.22 1.15 -53.54
CA ILE A 817 -72.67 0.97 -53.30
C ILE A 817 -73.19 -0.29 -54.00
N HIS A 818 -72.73 -0.57 -55.22
CA HIS A 818 -73.16 -1.74 -55.99
C HIS A 818 -72.79 -3.06 -55.30
N ASP A 819 -71.59 -3.12 -54.72
CA ASP A 819 -71.09 -4.31 -54.03
C ASP A 819 -71.88 -4.58 -52.75
N VAL A 820 -72.16 -3.52 -51.97
CA VAL A 820 -72.98 -3.63 -50.75
C VAL A 820 -74.43 -4.02 -51.07
N LEU A 821 -75.06 -3.42 -52.08
CA LEU A 821 -76.42 -3.75 -52.51
C LEU A 821 -76.53 -5.20 -53.02
N THR A 822 -75.50 -5.70 -53.70
CA THR A 822 -75.47 -7.07 -54.21
C THR A 822 -75.45 -8.09 -53.06
N VAL A 823 -74.66 -7.83 -52.02
CA VAL A 823 -74.65 -8.65 -50.81
C VAL A 823 -75.97 -8.53 -50.04
N TRP A 824 -76.52 -7.32 -49.91
CA TRP A 824 -77.81 -7.08 -49.26
C TRP A 824 -78.95 -7.87 -49.92
N ARG A 825 -79.07 -7.82 -51.26
CA ARG A 825 -80.08 -8.58 -52.01
C ARG A 825 -79.97 -10.09 -51.80
N LYS A 826 -78.74 -10.63 -51.81
CA LYS A 826 -78.50 -12.06 -51.56
C LYS A 826 -78.90 -12.49 -50.14
N VAL A 827 -78.76 -11.62 -49.15
CA VAL A 827 -79.18 -11.90 -47.76
C VAL A 827 -80.71 -11.79 -47.63
N ASP A 828 -81.32 -10.80 -48.29
CA ASP A 828 -82.78 -10.59 -48.30
C ASP A 828 -83.53 -11.74 -49.01
N GLU A 829 -82.96 -12.29 -50.09
CA GLU A 829 -83.50 -13.47 -50.79
C GLU A 829 -83.55 -14.73 -49.91
N LYS A 830 -82.62 -14.87 -48.95
CA LYS A 830 -82.57 -16.00 -47.99
C LYS A 830 -83.56 -15.83 -46.83
N ARG A 831 -84.20 -14.67 -46.70
CA ARG A 831 -85.19 -14.41 -45.65
C ARG A 831 -86.44 -15.24 -45.93
N PRO A 832 -86.96 -16.04 -44.97
CA PRO A 832 -88.23 -16.72 -45.16
C PRO A 832 -89.32 -15.67 -45.40
N LYS A 833 -89.95 -15.72 -46.58
CA LYS A 833 -91.13 -14.92 -46.93
C LYS A 833 -92.35 -15.48 -46.20
N ASP A 834 -92.37 -15.42 -44.88
CA ASP A 834 -93.60 -15.68 -44.12
C ASP A 834 -94.43 -14.41 -44.05
N ILE A 835 -95.00 -14.06 -45.20
CA ILE A 835 -96.37 -13.57 -45.30
C ILE A 835 -96.97 -14.24 -46.54
N SER A 836 -97.34 -15.51 -46.41
CA SER A 836 -98.18 -16.17 -47.41
C SER A 836 -99.62 -15.67 -47.24
N LEU A 837 -100.14 -15.11 -48.32
CA LEU A 837 -101.44 -14.46 -48.51
C LEU A 837 -102.66 -15.43 -48.45
N ASP A 838 -102.61 -16.48 -47.60
CA ASP A 838 -103.62 -17.56 -47.57
C ASP A 838 -104.61 -17.50 -46.38
N LEU A 839 -104.67 -16.38 -45.64
CA LEU A 839 -105.63 -16.19 -44.53
C LEU A 839 -106.75 -15.16 -44.81
N LEU A 840 -107.04 -14.92 -46.09
CA LEU A 840 -108.30 -14.33 -46.53
C LEU A 840 -109.19 -15.40 -47.18
N SER A 841 -109.90 -16.17 -46.35
CA SER A 841 -111.28 -16.49 -46.70
C SER A 841 -112.19 -16.47 -45.46
N PRO A 842 -113.44 -16.02 -45.60
CA PRO A 842 -114.22 -15.43 -44.52
C PRO A 842 -115.34 -16.37 -44.11
N GLN A 843 -115.10 -17.19 -43.09
CA GLN A 843 -116.15 -17.94 -42.38
C GLN A 843 -115.75 -18.12 -40.91
N TYR A 844 -116.07 -17.15 -40.07
CA TYR A 844 -116.90 -17.33 -38.86
C TYR A 844 -117.03 -15.97 -38.15
N ILE A 845 -118.12 -15.28 -38.51
CA ILE A 845 -118.75 -14.27 -37.68
C ILE A 845 -119.69 -15.03 -36.76
N GLU A 846 -119.56 -14.77 -35.45
CA GLU A 846 -120.49 -14.95 -34.31
C GLU A 846 -119.59 -15.27 -33.09
N GLU A 847 -119.58 -14.57 -31.96
CA GLU A 847 -120.55 -13.71 -31.29
C GLU A 847 -119.85 -12.77 -30.29
N GLN A 848 -120.52 -11.65 -30.06
CA GLN A 848 -120.55 -10.74 -28.91
C GLN A 848 -119.75 -11.02 -27.62
N SER A 849 -119.30 -9.89 -27.04
CA SER A 849 -119.40 -9.50 -25.60
C SER A 849 -118.44 -10.19 -24.62
N THR A 850 -117.84 -9.56 -23.62
CA THR A 850 -117.96 -8.26 -22.95
C THR A 850 -116.82 -8.17 -21.93
N SER A 851 -116.51 -6.94 -21.48
CA SER A 851 -115.80 -6.59 -20.22
C SER A 851 -114.33 -7.05 -20.11
N GLY A 852 -113.35 -6.22 -19.77
CA GLY A 852 -113.39 -5.09 -18.85
C GLY A 852 -112.42 -5.39 -17.70
N TRP A 853 -111.57 -4.41 -17.38
CA TRP A 853 -110.97 -4.16 -16.07
C TRP A 853 -110.08 -5.23 -15.39
N GLN A 854 -108.81 -4.82 -15.22
CA GLN A 854 -107.87 -5.15 -14.14
C GLN A 854 -108.27 -6.24 -13.12
N GLY A 855 -107.40 -7.26 -13.01
CA GLY A 855 -107.17 -8.05 -11.81
C GLY A 855 -105.76 -8.62 -11.87
N LEU A 856 -104.78 -7.96 -11.23
CA LEU A 856 -104.33 -8.25 -9.86
C LEU A 856 -103.54 -9.56 -9.73
N LEU A 857 -102.22 -9.38 -9.65
CA LEU A 857 -101.33 -9.88 -8.59
C LEU A 857 -101.42 -11.34 -8.12
N GLN A 858 -100.21 -11.91 -7.99
CA GLN A 858 -99.79 -12.85 -6.93
C GLN A 858 -100.35 -14.27 -7.05
N SER A 859 -99.66 -15.35 -6.66
CA SER A 859 -98.50 -15.59 -5.79
C SER A 859 -97.89 -16.94 -6.22
N ALA A 860 -96.58 -17.08 -6.39
CA ALA A 860 -95.58 -17.29 -5.33
C ALA A 860 -95.84 -18.49 -4.39
N LYS A 861 -94.87 -19.44 -4.42
CA LYS A 861 -94.36 -20.30 -3.32
C LYS A 861 -95.37 -21.27 -2.66
N LYS A 862 -95.06 -22.57 -2.45
CA LYS A 862 -94.00 -23.11 -1.56
C LYS A 862 -93.86 -24.65 -1.77
N HIS A 863 -92.62 -25.15 -1.92
CA HIS A 863 -91.91 -26.15 -1.04
C HIS A 863 -92.27 -27.63 -1.27
N GLN A 864 -91.32 -28.59 -1.29
CA GLN A 864 -90.52 -29.07 -0.13
C GLN A 864 -89.42 -30.06 -0.65
N TRP A 865 -88.11 -29.83 -0.42
CA TRP A 865 -87.12 -30.42 0.55
C TRP A 865 -86.61 -31.89 0.38
N LEU A 866 -85.26 -32.01 0.19
CA LEU A 866 -84.18 -32.94 0.68
C LEU A 866 -84.29 -34.49 0.53
N LEU A 867 -83.23 -35.34 0.43
CA LEU A 867 -81.82 -35.35 0.90
C LEU A 867 -80.97 -36.53 0.27
N GLY A 868 -79.63 -36.35 0.08
CA GLY A 868 -78.49 -37.33 0.20
C GLY A 868 -78.17 -38.35 -0.94
N ASP A 869 -76.94 -38.86 -1.21
CA ASP A 869 -75.56 -38.71 -0.69
C ASP A 869 -74.51 -39.54 -1.54
N LEU A 870 -73.22 -39.13 -1.52
CA LEU A 870 -71.87 -39.78 -1.67
C LEU A 870 -71.37 -40.84 -2.73
N LEU A 871 -70.14 -40.56 -3.28
CA LEU A 871 -68.94 -41.38 -3.78
C LEU A 871 -69.03 -42.28 -5.05
N GLY A 872 -68.02 -42.48 -5.94
CA GLY A 872 -66.60 -42.07 -6.13
C GLY A 872 -65.83 -42.98 -7.17
N ALA A 873 -64.59 -42.60 -7.56
CA ALA A 873 -63.47 -43.31 -8.32
C ALA A 873 -63.33 -43.10 -9.87
N GLN A 874 -62.26 -42.47 -10.42
CA GLN A 874 -60.85 -42.90 -10.76
C GLN A 874 -60.76 -43.95 -11.92
N THR A 875 -59.82 -44.02 -12.89
CA THR A 875 -58.42 -43.60 -13.13
C THR A 875 -58.04 -43.85 -14.62
N GLY A 876 -57.07 -43.11 -15.19
CA GLY A 876 -55.80 -43.65 -15.76
C GLY A 876 -55.78 -43.68 -17.32
N SER A 877 -54.96 -42.90 -18.04
CA SER A 877 -53.50 -43.00 -18.29
C SER A 877 -53.09 -44.13 -19.24
N ASP A 878 -52.40 -43.78 -20.34
CA ASP A 878 -51.33 -44.52 -21.04
C ASP A 878 -51.24 -44.01 -22.50
N GLU A 879 -50.14 -44.06 -23.22
CA GLU A 879 -48.69 -44.03 -22.99
C GLU A 879 -48.07 -44.13 -24.41
N LEU A 880 -46.80 -43.73 -24.55
CA LEU A 880 -45.84 -44.14 -25.60
C LEU A 880 -45.96 -43.65 -27.08
N ALA A 881 -45.01 -42.76 -27.40
CA ALA A 881 -43.80 -43.00 -28.20
C ALA A 881 -43.86 -43.30 -29.72
N THR A 882 -43.16 -42.38 -30.43
CA THR A 882 -42.17 -42.58 -31.52
C THR A 882 -42.59 -42.81 -32.99
N VAL A 883 -42.21 -41.80 -33.78
CA VAL A 883 -41.47 -41.85 -35.07
C VAL A 883 -42.21 -42.23 -36.36
N GLY A 884 -42.16 -41.32 -37.35
CA GLY A 884 -42.03 -41.71 -38.77
C GLY A 884 -42.90 -40.99 -39.80
N SER A 885 -42.38 -39.86 -40.30
CA SER A 885 -42.53 -39.30 -41.67
C SER A 885 -43.89 -38.90 -42.24
N ASP A 886 -44.02 -37.60 -42.44
CA ASP A 886 -44.56 -36.87 -43.60
C ASP A 886 -45.39 -37.63 -44.64
N ARG A 887 -46.67 -37.25 -44.71
CA ARG A 887 -47.35 -36.97 -45.97
C ARG A 887 -48.18 -35.69 -45.86
N ALA A 888 -47.98 -34.82 -46.84
CA ALA A 888 -48.62 -33.53 -47.02
C ALA A 888 -50.16 -33.60 -47.05
N GLY A 889 -50.81 -32.55 -46.55
CA GLY A 889 -52.21 -32.25 -46.89
C GLY A 889 -52.92 -31.35 -45.88
N GLY A 890 -53.22 -30.11 -46.29
CA GLY A 890 -54.33 -29.33 -45.73
C GLY A 890 -53.96 -28.04 -45.01
N ARG A 891 -53.90 -26.93 -45.76
CA ARG A 891 -53.97 -25.56 -45.19
C ARG A 891 -55.30 -25.40 -44.43
N ARG A 892 -55.22 -24.91 -43.18
CA ARG A 892 -56.38 -24.72 -42.28
C ARG A 892 -57.12 -23.42 -42.63
N LYS A 893 -58.47 -23.46 -42.55
CA LYS A 893 -59.43 -22.35 -42.74
C LYS A 893 -59.11 -21.03 -42.01
N ARG A 894 -58.23 -21.06 -41.01
CA ARG A 894 -57.82 -19.88 -40.21
C ARG A 894 -56.93 -18.90 -40.99
N ASP A 895 -56.15 -19.38 -41.95
CA ASP A 895 -55.27 -18.52 -42.77
C ASP A 895 -56.05 -17.81 -43.91
N GLN A 896 -57.21 -18.35 -44.30
CA GLN A 896 -58.07 -17.77 -45.35
C GLN A 896 -58.93 -16.59 -44.86
N LEU A 897 -59.19 -16.48 -43.55
CA LEU A 897 -59.89 -15.32 -42.97
C LEU A 897 -58.97 -14.12 -42.76
N ARG A 898 -57.65 -14.34 -42.67
CA ARG A 898 -56.63 -13.28 -42.58
C ARG A 898 -56.43 -12.51 -43.88
N GLU A 899 -56.61 -13.17 -45.04
CA GLU A 899 -56.52 -12.53 -46.36
C GLU A 899 -57.79 -11.76 -46.76
N MET A 900 -58.94 -12.04 -46.15
CA MET A 900 -60.22 -11.37 -46.46
C MET A 900 -60.41 -10.01 -45.77
N MET A 901 -59.66 -9.72 -44.70
CA MET A 901 -59.71 -8.47 -43.93
C MET A 901 -58.45 -7.63 -44.21
N GLY A 902 -58.40 -7.06 -45.42
CA GLY A 902 -57.24 -6.41 -46.03
C GLY A 902 -56.33 -5.60 -45.09
N GLY A 903 -55.02 -5.78 -45.27
CA GLY A 903 -53.93 -5.14 -44.53
C GLY A 903 -53.79 -3.65 -44.81
N TRP A 904 -54.65 -2.85 -44.17
CA TRP A 904 -54.51 -1.39 -44.06
C TRP A 904 -54.64 -0.88 -42.61
N LEU A 905 -54.36 -1.75 -41.64
CA LEU A 905 -54.40 -1.45 -40.20
C LEU A 905 -53.16 -1.93 -39.42
N PHE A 906 -52.05 -2.18 -40.13
CA PHE A 906 -50.71 -2.33 -39.56
C PHE A 906 -49.68 -1.70 -40.50
N GLN A 907 -49.46 -0.40 -40.31
CA GLN A 907 -48.17 0.25 -40.56
C GLN A 907 -47.76 0.97 -39.30
#